data_AF-A0A0M2H3K8-F1
#
_entry.id   AF-A0A0M2H3K8-F1
#
_cell.length_a   1.000
_cell.length_b   1.000
_cell.length_c   1.000
_cell.angle_alpha   90.00
_cell.angle_beta   90.00
_cell.angle_gamma   90.00
#
_symmetry.space_group_name_H-M   'P 1'
#
loop_
_entity.id
_entity.type
_entity.pdbx_description
1 polymer ?
#
loop_
_entity_poly.entity_id
_entity_poly.type
_entity_poly.pdbx_seq_one_letter_code
_entity_poly.pdbx_strand_id
1 'polypeptide(L)'
;MTITAAASLTGVSWSPDAEDDAFQQPYVDIDEERDWPVRHRYVHGGFHDNETRFSLYLPPAGQFEGRFFQHVTPVPQSENLAQDESRNENPVPFTIASGGYFVETNGGGPSVATPMAGGDPTIGAYRANAAAARLSRQIAAQVFGPQRIYGYLYGGSGGGYRTIGASENTQNVWDGFVPYVIGSPMAVPNVFAVRMHAQRILRDKFPAIVNAYDVGGDPATLDLSDEERAAFEEVSRMGFPVKSWFGWQSMGMHAFSVLYPGIMMADPSYADDFWTVDGYLGADPAASVHKDRIRLHTRITDLLTETGSAEDRPSGGVDESFKATTAGTSAVTGVRLSDAPSGWALGAELHVLTGEAAGATLRLSAVDGDTVRIEPGQVLDALRVGDEVLLDNSSFLAAQTYHRHQVPADGYPVWDQFRHEDGTPQAPQRQMLLGPLFASAAAGTVQTGHISGKMIVVASLLDREAFPWQADWYRTQVSAFLGDTVDDRFRLWYTDNALHGDESGIQEHETHTITYVPVLQAALRQLSAWVEQGIEPADNTAYEILDGQVLVSDTDPNRGGVQPVVTVTANGSAHATVRPGEPVQVRIEATAATGAGMIVQVATDLTGAGTLTDPFDVQPAVSVTVERSTTFDQPGTYFIAARVTAQTGNDDTVDPHARVFNIARARVTVAD
;
A
#
# COMPACT_ATOMS: atom_id res chain seq x y z
N MET A 1 23.21 -40.14 8.40
CA MET A 1 22.37 -40.86 7.43
C MET A 1 22.00 -39.86 6.37
N THR A 2 22.64 -39.93 5.19
CA THR A 2 22.33 -39.06 4.06
C THR A 2 21.03 -39.55 3.46
N ILE A 3 19.94 -38.84 3.74
CA ILE A 3 18.66 -39.05 3.11
C ILE A 3 18.81 -38.56 1.66
N THR A 4 18.67 -39.46 0.70
CA THR A 4 18.62 -39.11 -0.72
C THR A 4 17.37 -38.28 -0.99
N ALA A 5 17.40 -37.42 -2.02
CA ALA A 5 16.35 -36.45 -2.40
C ALA A 5 14.91 -36.99 -2.57
N ALA A 6 14.68 -38.30 -2.40
CA ALA A 6 13.42 -39.00 -2.59
C ALA A 6 12.67 -39.39 -1.30
N ALA A 7 13.17 -39.09 -0.09
CA ALA A 7 12.41 -39.37 1.12
C ALA A 7 11.44 -38.22 1.45
N SER A 8 10.25 -38.60 1.90
CA SER A 8 9.25 -37.67 2.41
C SER A 8 9.76 -36.93 3.64
N LEU A 9 9.44 -35.64 3.74
CA LEU A 9 9.66 -34.78 4.90
C LEU A 9 8.55 -34.96 5.96
N THR A 10 7.44 -35.58 5.60
CA THR A 10 6.39 -35.93 6.56
C THR A 10 6.88 -37.00 7.55
N GLY A 11 6.59 -36.80 8.84
CA GLY A 11 7.05 -37.69 9.91
C GLY A 11 8.53 -37.55 10.29
N VAL A 12 9.26 -36.60 9.70
CA VAL A 12 10.59 -36.20 10.17
C VAL A 12 10.45 -35.40 11.47
N SER A 13 11.33 -35.66 12.44
CA SER A 13 11.43 -34.90 13.68
C SER A 13 12.26 -33.64 13.43
N TRP A 14 11.67 -32.47 13.68
CA TRP A 14 12.30 -31.16 13.50
C TRP A 14 12.79 -30.62 14.84
N SER A 15 13.85 -29.81 14.81
CA SER A 15 14.34 -29.19 16.04
C SER A 15 13.43 -28.04 16.44
N PRO A 16 13.08 -27.89 17.74
CA PRO A 16 12.35 -26.74 18.26
C PRO A 16 13.01 -25.40 17.90
N ASP A 17 12.25 -24.31 17.90
CA ASP A 17 12.86 -22.98 17.82
C ASP A 17 13.73 -22.73 19.07
N ALA A 18 14.99 -22.34 18.86
CA ALA A 18 15.96 -22.19 19.95
C ALA A 18 15.86 -20.83 20.67
N GLU A 19 15.14 -19.86 20.09
CA GLU A 19 15.04 -18.49 20.59
C GLU A 19 13.63 -18.16 21.12
N ASP A 20 12.62 -18.97 20.79
CA ASP A 20 11.23 -18.67 21.10
C ASP A 20 10.42 -19.88 21.62
N ASP A 21 10.08 -19.84 22.91
CA ASP A 21 9.32 -20.89 23.61
C ASP A 21 7.88 -21.06 23.08
N ALA A 22 7.38 -20.13 22.25
CA ALA A 22 6.06 -20.26 21.61
C ALA A 22 6.07 -21.21 20.39
N PHE A 23 7.23 -21.71 19.95
CA PHE A 23 7.40 -22.46 18.69
C PHE A 23 8.26 -23.73 18.88
N GLN A 24 7.87 -24.59 19.81
CA GLN A 24 8.66 -25.75 20.25
C GLN A 24 8.31 -27.08 19.55
N GLN A 25 7.15 -27.16 18.90
CA GLN A 25 6.62 -28.38 18.26
C GLN A 25 6.38 -28.19 16.76
N PRO A 26 7.44 -27.99 15.96
CA PRO A 26 7.34 -27.89 14.50
C PRO A 26 6.94 -29.22 13.85
N TYR A 27 6.14 -29.14 12.79
CA TYR A 27 5.72 -30.29 12.00
C TYR A 27 5.67 -29.97 10.50
N VAL A 28 5.75 -31.02 9.68
CA VAL A 28 5.48 -31.01 8.23
C VAL A 28 4.41 -32.06 7.95
N ASP A 29 3.32 -31.66 7.32
CA ASP A 29 2.16 -32.52 7.00
C ASP A 29 1.95 -32.72 5.49
N ILE A 30 2.48 -31.84 4.63
CA ILE A 30 2.46 -31.99 3.17
C ILE A 30 3.88 -31.86 2.62
N ASP A 31 4.23 -32.75 1.69
CA ASP A 31 5.48 -32.74 0.94
C ASP A 31 5.25 -33.39 -0.43
N GLU A 32 5.20 -32.59 -1.49
CA GLU A 32 4.91 -33.06 -2.84
C GLU A 32 5.55 -32.20 -3.91
N GLU A 33 5.72 -32.77 -5.10
CA GLU A 33 6.17 -32.04 -6.28
C GLU A 33 4.98 -31.41 -6.99
N ARG A 34 5.11 -30.14 -7.38
CA ARG A 34 4.09 -29.39 -8.13
C ARG A 34 4.70 -28.72 -9.36
N ASP A 35 3.90 -28.57 -10.40
CA ASP A 35 4.32 -27.93 -11.67
C ASP A 35 3.82 -26.49 -11.81
N TRP A 36 2.80 -26.09 -11.04
CA TRP A 36 2.22 -24.74 -11.04
C TRP A 36 2.50 -24.06 -9.69
N PRO A 37 2.84 -22.75 -9.63
CA PRO A 37 2.92 -21.79 -10.75
C PRO A 37 4.16 -22.00 -11.64
N VAL A 38 5.21 -22.61 -11.09
CA VAL A 38 6.37 -23.17 -11.80
C VAL A 38 6.78 -24.45 -11.08
N ARG A 39 7.66 -25.28 -11.67
CA ARG A 39 8.14 -26.51 -11.03
C ARG A 39 8.78 -26.23 -9.68
N HIS A 40 8.26 -26.84 -8.63
CA HIS A 40 8.81 -26.75 -7.27
C HIS A 40 8.41 -27.96 -6.41
N ARG A 41 9.10 -28.16 -5.30
CA ARG A 41 8.67 -29.04 -4.22
C ARG A 41 7.93 -28.19 -3.18
N TYR A 42 6.65 -28.48 -3.01
CA TYR A 42 5.76 -27.82 -2.07
C TYR A 42 5.81 -28.54 -0.73
N VAL A 43 6.10 -27.80 0.33
CA VAL A 43 6.12 -28.31 1.71
C VAL A 43 5.23 -27.43 2.56
N HIS A 44 4.28 -28.02 3.28
CA HIS A 44 3.45 -27.30 4.24
C HIS A 44 3.52 -27.93 5.62
N GLY A 45 3.32 -27.09 6.63
CA GLY A 45 3.42 -27.47 8.01
C GLY A 45 3.06 -26.34 8.96
N GLY A 46 3.52 -26.44 10.20
CA GLY A 46 3.26 -25.43 11.22
C GLY A 46 3.91 -25.77 12.55
N PHE A 47 3.37 -25.18 13.61
CA PHE A 47 3.76 -25.42 14.99
C PHE A 47 2.54 -25.84 15.79
N HIS A 48 2.59 -26.95 16.52
CA HIS A 48 1.44 -27.41 17.31
C HIS A 48 1.15 -26.54 18.54
N ASP A 49 2.09 -25.68 18.94
CA ASP A 49 1.96 -24.81 20.11
C ASP A 49 1.00 -23.64 19.88
N ASN A 50 0.79 -23.23 18.63
CA ASN A 50 -0.05 -22.09 18.26
C ASN A 50 -0.65 -22.25 16.84
N GLU A 51 -1.27 -21.20 16.31
CA GLU A 51 -1.97 -21.26 15.01
C GLU A 51 -1.03 -21.06 13.79
N THR A 52 0.28 -20.92 14.01
CA THR A 52 1.24 -20.61 12.95
C THR A 52 1.40 -21.77 11.99
N ARG A 53 1.19 -21.46 10.72
CA ARG A 53 1.39 -22.36 9.58
C ARG A 53 2.31 -21.72 8.57
N PHE A 54 2.92 -22.56 7.74
CA PHE A 54 3.80 -22.12 6.67
C PHE A 54 3.66 -23.00 5.42
N SER A 55 3.99 -22.40 4.28
CA SER A 55 4.23 -23.09 3.02
C SER A 55 5.59 -22.71 2.46
N LEU A 56 6.33 -23.69 1.97
CA LEU A 56 7.63 -23.54 1.32
C LEU A 56 7.54 -24.01 -0.13
N TYR A 57 8.14 -23.24 -1.03
CA TYR A 57 8.17 -23.52 -2.46
C TYR A 57 9.63 -23.67 -2.87
N LEU A 58 10.14 -24.90 -2.75
CA LEU A 58 11.55 -25.21 -2.93
C LEU A 58 11.85 -25.42 -4.42
N PRO A 59 12.86 -24.74 -5.01
CA PRO A 59 13.18 -24.91 -6.42
C PRO A 59 13.78 -26.30 -6.68
N PRO A 60 13.82 -26.74 -7.95
CA PRO A 60 14.64 -27.87 -8.35
C PRO A 60 16.09 -27.67 -7.89
N ALA A 61 16.76 -28.72 -7.40
CA ALA A 61 18.08 -28.61 -6.78
C ALA A 61 19.15 -27.93 -7.66
N GLY A 62 19.07 -28.03 -8.98
CA GLY A 62 19.99 -27.35 -9.91
C GLY A 62 19.77 -25.85 -10.07
N GLN A 63 18.69 -25.29 -9.52
CA GLN A 63 18.38 -23.86 -9.52
C GLN A 63 18.58 -23.22 -8.15
N PHE A 64 18.83 -24.00 -7.10
CA PHE A 64 19.00 -23.45 -5.76
C PHE A 64 20.39 -22.82 -5.58
N GLU A 65 20.42 -21.53 -5.26
CA GLU A 65 21.65 -20.75 -5.06
C GLU A 65 21.88 -20.37 -3.58
N GLY A 66 21.24 -21.05 -2.64
CA GLY A 66 21.52 -20.87 -1.21
C GLY A 66 20.78 -19.69 -0.57
N ARG A 67 19.57 -19.35 -1.03
CA ARG A 67 18.79 -18.22 -0.47
C ARG A 67 17.28 -18.48 -0.37
N PHE A 68 16.58 -17.66 0.40
CA PHE A 68 15.11 -17.61 0.39
C PHE A 68 14.57 -16.19 0.47
N PHE A 69 13.36 -16.04 -0.03
CA PHE A 69 12.58 -14.81 0.05
C PHE A 69 11.29 -15.09 0.82
N GLN A 70 10.95 -14.19 1.75
CA GLN A 70 9.76 -14.28 2.58
C GLN A 70 8.94 -13.01 2.45
N HIS A 71 7.71 -13.14 1.95
CA HIS A 71 6.74 -12.06 1.94
C HIS A 71 6.00 -12.01 3.27
N VAL A 72 5.79 -10.82 3.82
CA VAL A 72 4.92 -10.60 4.98
C VAL A 72 3.75 -9.70 4.60
N THR A 73 2.55 -10.19 4.87
CA THR A 73 1.30 -9.50 4.56
C THR A 73 1.03 -8.35 5.55
N PRO A 74 0.28 -7.31 5.14
CA PRO A 74 -0.16 -6.23 6.03
C PRO A 74 -0.82 -6.70 7.32
N VAL A 75 -1.68 -7.70 7.20
CA VAL A 75 -2.36 -8.37 8.31
C VAL A 75 -2.01 -9.86 8.25
N PRO A 76 -1.78 -10.55 9.38
CA PRO A 76 -1.68 -12.01 9.42
C PRO A 76 -2.86 -12.65 8.67
N GLN A 77 -2.57 -13.46 7.67
CA GLN A 77 -3.57 -14.02 6.75
C GLN A 77 -3.38 -15.53 6.58
N SER A 78 -2.97 -15.98 5.40
CA SER A 78 -2.94 -17.38 5.02
C SER A 78 -1.56 -17.74 4.51
N GLU A 79 -1.09 -18.94 4.87
CA GLU A 79 0.12 -19.56 4.35
C GLU A 79 -0.05 -20.14 2.93
N ASN A 80 -1.21 -19.95 2.30
CA ASN A 80 -1.55 -20.53 1.00
C ASN A 80 -1.93 -19.48 -0.06
N LEU A 81 -1.57 -18.21 0.13
CA LEU A 81 -1.89 -17.13 -0.82
C LEU A 81 -1.18 -17.31 -2.16
N ALA A 82 0.06 -17.83 -2.15
CA ALA A 82 0.77 -18.16 -3.39
C ALA A 82 0.22 -19.41 -4.10
N GLN A 83 -0.77 -20.09 -3.54
CA GLN A 83 -1.52 -21.16 -4.21
C GLN A 83 -2.81 -20.67 -4.88
N ASP A 84 -3.21 -19.43 -4.66
CA ASP A 84 -4.41 -18.90 -5.28
C ASP A 84 -4.13 -18.56 -6.76
N GLU A 85 -4.68 -19.35 -7.67
CA GLU A 85 -4.53 -19.16 -9.12
C GLU A 85 -5.17 -17.86 -9.62
N SER A 86 -6.07 -17.25 -8.84
CA SER A 86 -6.68 -15.95 -9.18
C SER A 86 -5.79 -14.76 -8.87
N ARG A 87 -4.67 -14.96 -8.15
CA ARG A 87 -3.77 -13.89 -7.75
C ARG A 87 -3.01 -13.33 -8.97
N ASN A 88 -3.13 -12.02 -9.16
CA ASN A 88 -2.45 -11.29 -10.25
C ASN A 88 -0.91 -11.37 -10.17
N GLU A 89 -0.35 -11.36 -8.96
CA GLU A 89 1.10 -11.39 -8.73
C GLU A 89 1.48 -12.57 -7.82
N ASN A 90 2.13 -13.60 -8.39
CA ASN A 90 2.61 -14.74 -7.63
C ASN A 90 4.13 -14.59 -7.35
N PRO A 91 4.59 -14.62 -6.08
CA PRO A 91 5.99 -14.43 -5.75
C PRO A 91 6.89 -15.67 -6.04
N VAL A 92 6.29 -16.84 -6.27
CA VAL A 92 7.03 -18.11 -6.45
C VAL A 92 7.85 -18.14 -7.74
N PRO A 93 7.32 -17.78 -8.94
CA PRO A 93 8.11 -17.68 -10.16
C PRO A 93 9.34 -16.77 -10.02
N PHE A 94 9.18 -15.56 -9.48
CA PHE A 94 10.27 -14.62 -9.26
C PHE A 94 11.34 -15.21 -8.33
N THR A 95 10.90 -15.80 -7.21
CA THR A 95 11.78 -16.36 -6.19
C THR A 95 12.65 -17.47 -6.77
N ILE A 96 12.04 -18.41 -7.49
CA ILE A 96 12.73 -19.55 -8.10
C ILE A 96 13.66 -19.07 -9.23
N ALA A 97 13.20 -18.14 -10.08
CA ALA A 97 14.03 -17.51 -11.11
C ALA A 97 15.22 -16.71 -10.52
N SER A 98 15.14 -16.33 -9.25
CA SER A 98 16.21 -15.64 -8.50
C SER A 98 17.03 -16.59 -7.63
N GLY A 99 16.96 -17.90 -7.88
CA GLY A 99 17.76 -18.93 -7.22
C GLY A 99 17.37 -19.23 -5.77
N GLY A 100 16.20 -18.77 -5.32
CA GLY A 100 15.72 -18.94 -3.96
C GLY A 100 14.53 -19.91 -3.84
N TYR A 101 14.23 -20.31 -2.61
CA TYR A 101 12.91 -20.84 -2.27
C TYR A 101 12.03 -19.77 -1.63
N PHE A 102 10.71 -19.88 -1.80
CA PHE A 102 9.76 -18.94 -1.22
C PHE A 102 9.26 -19.46 0.12
N VAL A 103 9.14 -18.56 1.10
CA VAL A 103 8.56 -18.81 2.43
C VAL A 103 7.29 -17.98 2.56
N GLU A 104 6.17 -18.64 2.81
CA GLU A 104 4.89 -18.01 3.11
C GLU A 104 4.39 -18.48 4.47
N THR A 105 3.77 -17.61 5.24
CA THR A 105 3.20 -17.94 6.55
C THR A 105 1.93 -17.14 6.79
N ASN A 106 1.03 -17.70 7.59
CA ASN A 106 -0.16 -17.00 8.08
C ASN A 106 0.14 -15.97 9.18
N GLY A 107 1.41 -15.76 9.54
CA GLY A 107 1.82 -14.71 10.47
C GLY A 107 1.27 -14.89 11.88
N GLY A 108 1.16 -16.14 12.36
CA GLY A 108 0.66 -16.42 13.72
C GLY A 108 -0.82 -16.77 13.80
N GLY A 109 -1.56 -16.63 12.69
CA GLY A 109 -2.96 -17.04 12.58
C GLY A 109 -3.99 -15.97 12.99
N PRO A 110 -5.29 -16.29 12.86
CA PRO A 110 -6.39 -15.34 13.04
C PRO A 110 -6.43 -14.68 14.43
N SER A 111 -5.99 -15.38 15.48
CA SER A 111 -5.99 -14.85 16.85
C SER A 111 -5.12 -13.62 17.05
N VAL A 112 -4.06 -13.46 16.26
CA VAL A 112 -3.15 -12.29 16.29
C VAL A 112 -3.33 -11.36 15.09
N ALA A 113 -4.26 -11.69 14.18
CA ALA A 113 -4.64 -10.84 13.05
C ALA A 113 -5.44 -9.61 13.46
N THR A 114 -6.10 -9.68 14.63
CA THR A 114 -6.88 -8.57 15.20
C THR A 114 -6.09 -7.89 16.32
N PRO A 115 -5.57 -6.66 16.11
CA PRO A 115 -4.81 -5.93 17.14
C PRO A 115 -5.56 -5.76 18.47
N MET A 116 -6.89 -5.78 18.42
CA MET A 116 -7.78 -5.58 19.57
C MET A 116 -8.17 -6.87 20.30
N ALA A 117 -7.71 -8.03 19.86
CA ALA A 117 -8.03 -9.31 20.51
C ALA A 117 -7.24 -9.57 21.81
N GLY A 118 -6.31 -8.68 22.19
CA GLY A 118 -5.53 -8.77 23.43
C GLY A 118 -4.42 -9.82 23.42
N GLY A 119 -4.13 -10.44 22.27
CA GLY A 119 -2.97 -11.31 22.07
C GLY A 119 -1.65 -10.54 22.06
N ASP A 120 -0.53 -11.26 22.21
CA ASP A 120 0.80 -10.67 22.09
C ASP A 120 1.07 -10.23 20.64
N PRO A 121 1.14 -8.91 20.34
CA PRO A 121 1.27 -8.42 18.98
C PRO A 121 2.62 -8.80 18.35
N THR A 122 3.63 -9.13 19.15
CA THR A 122 4.96 -9.52 18.64
C THR A 122 4.94 -10.84 17.87
N ILE A 123 3.96 -11.71 18.15
CA ILE A 123 3.76 -12.97 17.43
C ILE A 123 3.45 -12.70 15.96
N GLY A 124 2.42 -11.90 15.69
CA GLY A 124 2.04 -11.54 14.33
C GLY A 124 2.96 -10.52 13.68
N ALA A 125 3.68 -9.72 14.48
CA ALA A 125 4.64 -8.76 13.97
C ALA A 125 5.87 -9.42 13.32
N TYR A 126 6.57 -10.27 14.06
CA TYR A 126 7.85 -10.83 13.58
C TYR A 126 8.17 -12.23 14.11
N ARG A 127 7.67 -12.66 15.27
CA ARG A 127 8.11 -13.94 15.88
C ARG A 127 7.64 -15.16 15.10
N ALA A 128 6.38 -15.18 14.64
CA ALA A 128 5.88 -16.27 13.79
C ALA A 128 6.65 -16.35 12.45
N ASN A 129 6.90 -15.19 11.85
CA ASN A 129 7.73 -15.07 10.64
C ASN A 129 9.15 -15.61 10.87
N ALA A 130 9.76 -15.28 12.01
CA ALA A 130 11.11 -15.71 12.35
C ALA A 130 11.21 -17.21 12.62
N ALA A 131 10.25 -17.77 13.36
CA ALA A 131 10.19 -19.21 13.63
C ALA A 131 10.05 -20.01 12.32
N ALA A 132 9.17 -19.57 11.41
CA ALA A 132 9.03 -20.17 10.09
C ALA A 132 10.33 -20.08 9.27
N ALA A 133 11.03 -18.94 9.27
CA ALA A 133 12.31 -18.75 8.58
C ALA A 133 13.47 -19.59 9.16
N ARG A 134 13.49 -19.82 10.47
CA ARG A 134 14.49 -20.72 11.09
C ARG A 134 14.20 -22.17 10.75
N LEU A 135 12.94 -22.60 10.81
CA LEU A 135 12.53 -23.95 10.44
C LEU A 135 12.72 -24.22 8.94
N SER A 136 12.44 -23.25 8.07
CA SER A 136 12.61 -23.40 6.62
C SER A 136 14.07 -23.70 6.26
N ARG A 137 15.05 -23.13 6.97
CA ARG A 137 16.46 -23.48 6.80
C ARG A 137 16.77 -24.92 7.20
N GLN A 138 16.16 -25.43 8.27
CA GLN A 138 16.31 -26.85 8.65
C GLN A 138 15.77 -27.75 7.52
N ILE A 139 14.59 -27.44 6.99
CA ILE A 139 13.96 -28.18 5.90
C ILE A 139 14.81 -28.11 4.63
N ALA A 140 15.22 -26.90 4.22
CA ALA A 140 16.06 -26.70 3.04
C ALA A 140 17.42 -27.40 3.15
N ALA A 141 18.02 -27.47 4.35
CA ALA A 141 19.25 -28.23 4.58
C ALA A 141 19.06 -29.75 4.44
N GLN A 142 17.87 -30.29 4.76
CA GLN A 142 17.54 -31.69 4.49
C GLN A 142 17.37 -31.97 2.99
N VAL A 143 16.81 -31.02 2.23
CA VAL A 143 16.53 -31.17 0.80
C VAL A 143 17.77 -30.94 -0.06
N PHE A 144 18.50 -29.85 0.17
CA PHE A 144 19.64 -29.42 -0.65
C PHE A 144 21.01 -29.75 -0.05
N GLY A 145 21.03 -30.29 1.17
CA GLY A 145 22.25 -30.55 1.94
C GLY A 145 22.73 -29.33 2.75
N PRO A 146 23.66 -29.55 3.71
CA PRO A 146 24.15 -28.50 4.58
C PRO A 146 24.91 -27.40 3.82
N GLN A 147 24.44 -26.17 3.90
CA GLN A 147 25.07 -24.97 3.34
C GLN A 147 24.60 -23.71 4.06
N ARG A 148 25.27 -22.57 3.85
CA ARG A 148 24.74 -21.27 4.27
C ARG A 148 23.51 -20.97 3.42
N ILE A 149 22.40 -20.63 4.08
CA ILE A 149 21.17 -20.19 3.42
C ILE A 149 20.88 -18.75 3.86
N TYR A 150 20.99 -17.81 2.93
CA TYR A 150 20.67 -16.40 3.15
C TYR A 150 19.15 -16.18 3.16
N GLY A 151 18.67 -15.25 3.98
CA GLY A 151 17.24 -14.94 4.11
C GLY A 151 16.92 -13.48 3.82
N TYR A 152 15.86 -13.23 3.05
CA TYR A 152 15.39 -11.88 2.73
C TYR A 152 13.91 -11.73 3.07
N LEU A 153 13.58 -10.70 3.85
CA LEU A 153 12.22 -10.39 4.27
C LEU A 153 11.71 -9.14 3.56
N TYR A 154 10.48 -9.16 3.05
CA TYR A 154 9.88 -8.01 2.39
C TYR A 154 8.38 -7.94 2.61
N GLY A 155 7.84 -6.73 2.64
CA GLY A 155 6.42 -6.48 2.86
C GLY A 155 6.10 -5.00 2.74
N GLY A 156 4.87 -4.70 2.31
CA GLY A 156 4.41 -3.34 2.04
C GLY A 156 3.37 -2.87 3.02
N SER A 157 3.25 -1.56 3.24
CA SER A 157 2.24 -0.98 4.15
C SER A 157 2.34 -1.60 5.55
N GLY A 158 1.29 -2.28 6.05
CA GLY A 158 1.36 -3.08 7.29
C GLY A 158 2.49 -4.13 7.30
N GLY A 159 2.81 -4.72 6.15
CA GLY A 159 3.91 -5.68 5.98
C GLY A 159 5.25 -4.97 6.01
N GLY A 160 5.29 -3.68 5.65
CA GLY A 160 6.44 -2.81 5.81
C GLY A 160 6.75 -2.56 7.29
N TYR A 161 5.72 -2.28 8.10
CA TYR A 161 5.86 -2.23 9.57
C TYR A 161 6.40 -3.55 10.13
N ARG A 162 5.87 -4.70 9.68
CA ARG A 162 6.34 -6.03 10.11
C ARG A 162 7.78 -6.30 9.69
N THR A 163 8.15 -5.90 8.47
CA THR A 163 9.52 -6.05 7.94
C THR A 163 10.51 -5.19 8.73
N ILE A 164 10.14 -3.94 9.06
CA ILE A 164 10.94 -3.08 9.94
C ILE A 164 11.02 -3.66 11.36
N GLY A 165 9.89 -4.05 11.93
CA GLY A 165 9.81 -4.68 13.25
C GLY A 165 10.70 -5.92 13.35
N ALA A 166 10.67 -6.78 12.34
CA ALA A 166 11.56 -7.94 12.23
C ALA A 166 13.04 -7.54 12.15
N SER A 167 13.39 -6.51 11.37
CA SER A 167 14.77 -6.02 11.27
C SER A 167 15.28 -5.47 12.60
N GLU A 168 14.46 -4.73 13.34
CA GLU A 168 14.87 -4.08 14.59
C GLU A 168 14.85 -5.02 15.81
N ASN A 169 14.03 -6.09 15.78
CA ASN A 169 13.78 -6.93 16.97
C ASN A 169 14.28 -8.38 16.84
N THR A 170 14.88 -8.75 15.71
CA THR A 170 15.46 -10.08 15.52
C THR A 170 16.92 -9.99 15.09
N GLN A 171 17.68 -11.04 15.34
CA GLN A 171 19.08 -11.16 14.95
C GLN A 171 19.31 -12.50 14.27
N ASN A 172 20.12 -12.53 13.22
CA ASN A 172 20.49 -13.75 12.49
C ASN A 172 19.33 -14.56 11.87
N VAL A 173 18.13 -13.97 11.74
CA VAL A 173 16.98 -14.60 11.09
C VAL A 173 16.93 -14.28 9.60
N TRP A 174 17.17 -13.04 9.23
CA TRP A 174 17.31 -12.59 7.84
C TRP A 174 18.59 -11.77 7.70
N ASP A 175 19.16 -11.80 6.50
CA ASP A 175 20.39 -11.10 6.15
C ASP A 175 20.12 -9.73 5.50
N GLY A 176 18.92 -9.56 4.92
CA GLY A 176 18.48 -8.27 4.40
C GLY A 176 16.96 -8.10 4.33
N PHE A 177 16.53 -6.85 4.17
CA PHE A 177 15.14 -6.42 4.27
C PHE A 177 14.73 -5.48 3.12
N VAL A 178 13.53 -5.65 2.58
CA VAL A 178 12.91 -4.72 1.62
C VAL A 178 11.51 -4.31 2.10
N PRO A 179 11.39 -3.38 3.05
CA PRO A 179 10.10 -2.80 3.37
C PRO A 179 9.70 -1.80 2.26
N TYR A 180 8.42 -1.78 1.89
CA TYR A 180 7.94 -0.88 0.84
C TYR A 180 6.66 -0.14 1.21
N VAL A 181 6.40 1.01 0.59
CA VAL A 181 5.24 1.89 0.85
C VAL A 181 4.93 2.04 2.34
N ILE A 182 5.96 2.43 3.11
CA ILE A 182 5.95 2.42 4.58
C ILE A 182 5.35 3.69 5.18
N GLY A 183 4.80 3.55 6.39
CA GLY A 183 4.41 4.67 7.23
C GLY A 183 5.33 4.88 8.43
N SER A 184 5.37 6.12 8.92
CA SER A 184 5.99 6.49 10.19
C SER A 184 5.08 6.14 11.38
N PRO A 185 5.56 6.19 12.64
CA PRO A 185 4.72 6.03 13.82
C PRO A 185 3.54 7.00 13.90
N MET A 186 3.56 8.12 13.17
CA MET A 186 2.45 9.08 13.16
C MET A 186 1.56 8.95 11.92
N ALA A 187 1.81 7.97 11.04
CA ALA A 187 1.06 7.76 9.81
C ALA A 187 -0.42 7.48 10.09
N VAL A 188 -0.67 6.31 10.67
CA VAL A 188 -2.01 5.76 10.87
C VAL A 188 -2.45 6.15 12.27
N PRO A 189 -3.63 6.76 12.48
CA PRO A 189 -4.71 6.96 11.52
C PRO A 189 -4.67 8.31 10.77
N ASN A 190 -3.68 9.16 11.06
CA ASN A 190 -3.70 10.58 10.72
C ASN A 190 -3.68 10.90 9.21
N VAL A 191 -2.92 10.15 8.40
CA VAL A 191 -2.86 10.35 6.94
C VAL A 191 -4.21 10.06 6.27
N PHE A 192 -4.96 9.09 6.83
CA PHE A 192 -6.32 8.81 6.39
C PHE A 192 -7.29 9.89 6.85
N ALA A 193 -7.19 10.34 8.11
CA ALA A 193 -8.05 11.39 8.65
C ALA A 193 -7.98 12.66 7.80
N VAL A 194 -6.78 13.19 7.55
CA VAL A 194 -6.59 14.41 6.73
C VAL A 194 -7.10 14.23 5.30
N ARG A 195 -6.92 13.04 4.71
CA ARG A 195 -7.47 12.74 3.38
C ARG A 195 -9.00 12.75 3.39
N MET A 196 -9.63 12.14 4.39
CA MET A 196 -11.10 12.14 4.51
C MET A 196 -11.65 13.56 4.70
N HIS A 197 -10.94 14.41 5.46
CA HIS A 197 -11.27 15.82 5.57
C HIS A 197 -11.21 16.54 4.22
N ALA A 198 -10.11 16.37 3.48
CA ALA A 198 -9.94 16.98 2.17
C ALA A 198 -10.99 16.48 1.16
N GLN A 199 -11.28 15.17 1.14
CA GLN A 199 -12.34 14.62 0.29
C GLN A 199 -13.72 15.23 0.58
N ARG A 200 -14.06 15.45 1.86
CA ARG A 200 -15.30 16.12 2.22
C ARG A 200 -15.39 17.52 1.64
N ILE A 201 -14.35 18.32 1.86
CA ILE A 201 -14.35 19.76 1.54
C ILE A 201 -14.20 19.98 0.03
N LEU A 202 -13.37 19.18 -0.66
CA LEU A 202 -12.97 19.40 -2.05
C LEU A 202 -13.80 18.61 -3.07
N ARG A 203 -14.84 17.88 -2.64
CA ARG A 203 -15.64 16.97 -3.49
C ARG A 203 -16.12 17.57 -4.81
N ASP A 204 -16.48 18.85 -4.81
CA ASP A 204 -16.99 19.56 -6.00
C ASP A 204 -15.86 20.25 -6.81
N LYS A 205 -14.62 20.21 -6.32
CA LYS A 205 -13.44 20.88 -6.89
C LYS A 205 -12.42 19.92 -7.49
N PHE A 206 -12.52 18.62 -7.22
CA PHE A 206 -11.56 17.65 -7.74
C PHE A 206 -11.35 17.70 -9.26
N PRO A 207 -12.38 17.84 -10.12
CA PRO A 207 -12.15 17.99 -11.56
C PRO A 207 -11.26 19.18 -11.92
N ALA A 208 -11.41 20.31 -11.22
CA ALA A 208 -10.58 21.50 -11.42
C ALA A 208 -9.15 21.27 -10.90
N ILE A 209 -9.01 20.69 -9.69
CA ILE A 209 -7.71 20.34 -9.08
C ILE A 209 -6.93 19.41 -9.98
N VAL A 210 -7.54 18.33 -10.46
CA VAL A 210 -6.91 17.37 -11.37
C VAL A 210 -6.47 18.07 -12.64
N ASN A 211 -7.33 18.84 -13.30
CA ASN A 211 -6.96 19.56 -14.52
C ASN A 211 -5.80 20.55 -14.31
N ALA A 212 -5.72 21.19 -13.15
CA ALA A 212 -4.68 22.17 -12.85
C ALA A 212 -3.32 21.54 -12.54
N TYR A 213 -3.30 20.35 -11.92
CA TYR A 213 -2.06 19.64 -11.55
C TYR A 213 -1.65 18.51 -12.51
N ASP A 214 -2.49 18.20 -13.51
CA ASP A 214 -2.12 17.30 -14.61
C ASP A 214 -1.12 17.99 -15.57
N VAL A 215 -0.51 17.22 -16.47
CA VAL A 215 0.44 17.72 -17.46
C VAL A 215 -0.15 18.85 -18.29
N GLY A 216 0.59 19.95 -18.44
CA GLY A 216 0.14 21.16 -19.13
C GLY A 216 -0.95 21.96 -18.41
N GLY A 217 -1.24 21.62 -17.15
CA GLY A 217 -2.15 22.38 -16.27
C GLY A 217 -1.49 23.61 -15.66
N ASP A 218 -2.31 24.49 -15.10
CA ASP A 218 -1.87 25.69 -14.39
C ASP A 218 -2.58 25.81 -13.03
N PRO A 219 -1.89 25.51 -11.91
CA PRO A 219 -2.42 25.68 -10.54
C PRO A 219 -2.90 27.09 -10.22
N ALA A 220 -2.41 28.13 -10.91
CA ALA A 220 -2.84 29.51 -10.69
C ALA A 220 -4.29 29.76 -11.13
N THR A 221 -4.87 28.87 -11.93
CA THR A 221 -6.27 28.95 -12.38
C THR A 221 -7.28 28.40 -11.37
N LEU A 222 -6.82 27.81 -10.26
CA LEU A 222 -7.69 27.21 -9.25
C LEU A 222 -8.45 28.26 -8.44
N ASP A 223 -9.76 28.27 -8.63
CA ASP A 223 -10.71 29.05 -7.85
C ASP A 223 -11.29 28.21 -6.70
N LEU A 224 -10.63 28.33 -5.55
CA LEU A 224 -11.01 27.72 -4.27
C LEU A 224 -11.42 28.82 -3.30
N SER A 225 -12.53 28.60 -2.60
CA SER A 225 -12.90 29.38 -1.40
C SER A 225 -11.85 29.23 -0.30
N ASP A 226 -11.90 30.08 0.72
CA ASP A 226 -10.93 30.05 1.82
C ASP A 226 -10.89 28.69 2.54
N GLU A 227 -12.06 28.06 2.76
CA GLU A 227 -12.16 26.74 3.39
C GLU A 227 -11.59 25.63 2.49
N GLU A 228 -11.92 25.66 1.19
CA GLU A 228 -11.38 24.69 0.22
C GLU A 228 -9.86 24.84 0.09
N ARG A 229 -9.35 26.07 0.02
CA ARG A 229 -7.91 26.34 -0.04
C ARG A 229 -7.20 25.84 1.21
N ALA A 230 -7.75 26.11 2.40
CA ALA A 230 -7.17 25.62 3.66
C ALA A 230 -7.13 24.09 3.71
N ALA A 231 -8.21 23.40 3.31
CA ALA A 231 -8.23 21.93 3.27
C ALA A 231 -7.24 21.35 2.25
N PHE A 232 -7.12 21.97 1.07
CA PHE A 232 -6.17 21.59 0.03
C PHE A 232 -4.71 21.78 0.49
N GLU A 233 -4.38 22.91 1.11
CA GLU A 233 -3.05 23.18 1.63
C GLU A 233 -2.70 22.27 2.80
N GLU A 234 -3.64 22.01 3.72
CA GLU A 234 -3.43 21.14 4.88
C GLU A 234 -3.06 19.70 4.45
N VAL A 235 -3.85 19.10 3.56
CA VAL A 235 -3.60 17.73 3.09
C VAL A 235 -2.32 17.62 2.24
N SER A 236 -2.03 18.66 1.44
CA SER A 236 -0.80 18.73 0.65
C SER A 236 0.42 18.86 1.56
N ARG A 237 0.37 19.72 2.58
CA ARG A 237 1.47 19.91 3.54
C ARG A 237 1.68 18.73 4.48
N MET A 238 0.62 17.94 4.70
CA MET A 238 0.72 16.62 5.35
C MET A 238 1.42 15.58 4.48
N GLY A 239 1.56 15.82 3.18
CA GLY A 239 2.31 14.98 2.25
C GLY A 239 1.47 14.15 1.28
N PHE A 240 0.16 14.39 1.19
CA PHE A 240 -0.65 13.75 0.15
C PHE A 240 -0.11 14.17 -1.24
N PRO A 241 0.18 13.25 -2.16
CA PRO A 241 0.69 13.61 -3.47
C PRO A 241 -0.39 14.32 -4.29
N VAL A 242 -0.22 15.61 -4.55
CA VAL A 242 -1.26 16.44 -5.20
C VAL A 242 -1.70 15.86 -6.55
N LYS A 243 -0.76 15.29 -7.31
CA LYS A 243 -1.07 14.65 -8.60
C LYS A 243 -1.99 13.42 -8.45
N SER A 244 -2.00 12.75 -7.30
CA SER A 244 -2.79 11.52 -7.07
C SER A 244 -4.30 11.77 -6.98
N TRP A 245 -4.75 13.04 -6.95
CA TRP A 245 -6.18 13.37 -6.97
C TRP A 245 -6.91 12.90 -8.23
N PHE A 246 -6.25 12.46 -9.32
CA PHE A 246 -6.95 11.87 -10.48
C PHE A 246 -7.85 10.68 -10.11
N GLY A 247 -7.48 9.93 -9.07
CA GLY A 247 -8.25 8.76 -8.58
C GLY A 247 -9.31 9.09 -7.54
N TRP A 248 -9.67 10.36 -7.33
CA TRP A 248 -10.57 10.78 -6.22
C TRP A 248 -11.91 10.04 -6.19
N GLN A 249 -12.41 9.54 -7.33
CA GLN A 249 -13.70 8.85 -7.45
C GLN A 249 -13.70 7.45 -6.85
N SER A 250 -12.55 6.78 -6.84
CA SER A 250 -12.40 5.38 -6.40
C SER A 250 -11.81 5.24 -5.00
N MET A 251 -11.12 6.28 -4.49
CA MET A 251 -10.36 6.22 -3.24
C MET A 251 -11.18 5.72 -2.04
N GLY A 252 -12.43 6.18 -1.91
CA GLY A 252 -13.30 5.83 -0.78
C GLY A 252 -12.63 6.00 0.59
N MET A 253 -13.06 5.20 1.57
CA MET A 253 -12.44 5.16 2.90
C MET A 253 -11.17 4.29 2.95
N HIS A 254 -11.08 3.28 2.08
CA HIS A 254 -10.00 2.29 2.06
C HIS A 254 -9.73 1.72 3.47
N ALA A 255 -8.47 1.60 3.89
CA ALA A 255 -8.10 1.02 5.18
C ALA A 255 -8.62 1.83 6.38
N PHE A 256 -9.08 3.06 6.17
CA PHE A 256 -9.70 3.83 7.25
C PHE A 256 -10.98 3.16 7.79
N SER A 257 -11.69 2.36 7.00
CA SER A 257 -12.90 1.64 7.47
C SER A 257 -12.62 0.63 8.59
N VAL A 258 -11.42 0.03 8.59
CA VAL A 258 -10.99 -0.91 9.64
C VAL A 258 -10.31 -0.19 10.81
N LEU A 259 -9.73 0.99 10.56
CA LEU A 259 -9.02 1.78 11.58
C LEU A 259 -9.96 2.64 12.41
N TYR A 260 -10.97 3.24 11.77
CA TYR A 260 -11.92 4.15 12.41
C TYR A 260 -12.58 3.56 13.67
N PRO A 261 -13.07 2.29 13.68
CA PRO A 261 -13.57 1.68 14.90
C PRO A 261 -12.52 1.58 16.01
N GLY A 262 -11.26 1.32 15.65
CA GLY A 262 -10.14 1.31 16.60
C GLY A 262 -9.87 2.68 17.23
N ILE A 263 -10.05 3.77 16.48
CA ILE A 263 -9.97 5.14 17.02
C ILE A 263 -11.07 5.36 18.05
N MET A 264 -12.33 5.07 17.70
CA MET A 264 -13.46 5.28 18.59
C MET A 264 -13.41 4.39 19.84
N MET A 265 -12.81 3.19 19.74
CA MET A 265 -12.60 2.31 20.88
C MET A 265 -11.51 2.80 21.82
N ALA A 266 -10.38 3.27 21.27
CA ALA A 266 -9.25 3.76 22.05
C ALA A 266 -9.53 5.13 22.68
N ASP A 267 -10.35 5.95 22.04
CA ASP A 267 -10.68 7.32 22.45
C ASP A 267 -12.21 7.57 22.45
N PRO A 268 -12.97 6.92 23.35
CA PRO A 268 -14.43 6.86 23.26
C PRO A 268 -15.15 8.20 23.54
N SER A 269 -14.48 9.18 24.16
CA SER A 269 -15.10 10.50 24.37
C SER A 269 -14.89 11.45 23.20
N TYR A 270 -14.05 11.08 22.21
CA TYR A 270 -13.63 12.02 21.18
C TYR A 270 -14.79 12.60 20.36
N ALA A 271 -15.74 11.76 19.93
CA ALA A 271 -16.87 12.23 19.15
C ALA A 271 -17.73 13.23 19.95
N ASP A 272 -18.02 12.95 21.23
CA ASP A 272 -18.77 13.86 22.09
C ASP A 272 -18.02 15.17 22.33
N ASP A 273 -16.72 15.10 22.64
CA ASP A 273 -15.87 16.28 22.85
C ASP A 273 -15.82 17.14 21.58
N PHE A 274 -15.69 16.51 20.41
CA PHE A 274 -15.64 17.19 19.11
C PHE A 274 -16.86 18.07 18.86
N TRP A 275 -18.05 17.63 19.28
CA TRP A 275 -19.30 18.37 19.09
C TRP A 275 -19.64 19.36 20.23
N THR A 276 -18.98 19.25 21.40
CA THR A 276 -19.45 19.96 22.61
C THR A 276 -18.40 20.81 23.31
N VAL A 277 -17.11 20.61 23.04
CA VAL A 277 -16.01 21.33 23.70
C VAL A 277 -15.45 22.42 22.78
N ASP A 278 -15.33 23.65 23.29
CA ASP A 278 -14.78 24.78 22.56
C ASP A 278 -13.38 24.49 21.98
N GLY A 279 -13.14 24.91 20.74
CA GLY A 279 -11.88 24.69 20.02
C GLY A 279 -11.87 23.48 19.09
N TYR A 280 -12.86 22.58 19.19
CA TYR A 280 -13.10 21.56 18.16
C TYR A 280 -13.98 22.12 17.03
N LEU A 281 -13.76 21.62 15.80
CA LEU A 281 -14.50 22.09 14.62
C LEU A 281 -16.01 21.89 14.74
N GLY A 282 -16.46 20.81 15.39
CA GLY A 282 -17.89 20.51 15.58
C GLY A 282 -18.58 21.36 16.65
N ALA A 283 -17.82 22.04 17.51
CA ALA A 283 -18.38 22.95 18.51
C ALA A 283 -18.63 24.36 17.95
N ASP A 284 -18.02 24.72 16.80
CA ASP A 284 -18.29 25.97 16.11
C ASP A 284 -19.58 25.86 15.27
N PRO A 285 -20.69 26.53 15.67
CA PRO A 285 -21.96 26.45 14.96
C PRO A 285 -21.92 27.01 13.53
N ALA A 286 -20.88 27.78 13.17
CA ALA A 286 -20.69 28.31 11.81
C ALA A 286 -19.93 27.33 10.88
N ALA A 287 -19.32 26.28 11.42
CA ALA A 287 -18.50 25.35 10.65
C ALA A 287 -19.31 24.58 9.60
N SER A 288 -18.70 24.31 8.44
CA SER A 288 -19.33 23.57 7.35
C SER A 288 -19.71 22.14 7.71
N VAL A 289 -19.05 21.54 8.72
CA VAL A 289 -19.26 20.16 9.16
C VAL A 289 -20.72 19.89 9.55
N HIS A 290 -21.45 20.90 10.04
CA HIS A 290 -22.86 20.78 10.37
C HIS A 290 -23.75 20.54 9.14
N LYS A 291 -23.35 21.01 7.95
CA LYS A 291 -24.09 20.80 6.69
C LYS A 291 -24.05 19.36 6.22
N ASP A 292 -22.97 18.65 6.55
CA ASP A 292 -22.72 17.27 6.15
C ASP A 292 -23.16 16.27 7.23
N ARG A 293 -23.62 16.75 8.40
CA ARG A 293 -24.03 15.90 9.53
C ARG A 293 -25.40 15.28 9.30
N ILE A 294 -25.44 13.96 9.25
CA ILE A 294 -26.65 13.15 9.12
C ILE A 294 -27.01 12.58 10.49
N ARG A 295 -28.26 12.75 10.90
CA ARG A 295 -28.88 12.07 12.06
C ARG A 295 -30.33 11.74 11.72
N LEU A 296 -30.53 10.63 11.02
CA LEU A 296 -31.84 10.22 10.51
C LEU A 296 -32.42 9.10 11.38
N HIS A 297 -33.41 9.45 12.21
CA HIS A 297 -34.25 8.47 12.89
C HIS A 297 -35.29 7.92 11.91
N THR A 298 -35.27 6.61 11.68
CA THR A 298 -36.11 5.95 10.67
C THR A 298 -36.36 4.49 11.06
N ARG A 299 -36.92 3.69 10.14
CA ARG A 299 -37.26 2.28 10.38
C ARG A 299 -36.83 1.40 9.22
N ILE A 300 -36.43 0.15 9.51
CA ILE A 300 -36.19 -0.87 8.50
C ILE A 300 -37.52 -1.29 7.86
N THR A 301 -37.64 -1.17 6.54
CA THR A 301 -38.81 -1.61 5.76
C THR A 301 -38.57 -2.91 5.02
N ASP A 302 -37.31 -3.24 4.71
CA ASP A 302 -36.93 -4.46 4.01
C ASP A 302 -35.53 -4.93 4.43
N LEU A 303 -35.31 -6.24 4.40
CA LEU A 303 -33.97 -6.84 4.58
C LEU A 303 -33.47 -7.29 3.21
N LEU A 304 -32.36 -6.72 2.78
CA LEU A 304 -31.78 -7.02 1.48
C LEU A 304 -30.91 -8.27 1.60
N THR A 305 -31.18 -9.24 0.74
CA THR A 305 -30.37 -10.45 0.60
C THR A 305 -29.81 -10.47 -0.81
N GLU A 306 -28.50 -10.40 -0.96
CA GLU A 306 -27.86 -10.69 -2.25
C GLU A 306 -27.49 -12.17 -2.30
N THR A 307 -27.84 -12.86 -3.41
CA THR A 307 -27.18 -14.11 -3.76
C THR A 307 -25.79 -13.74 -4.27
N GLY A 308 -24.80 -13.67 -3.37
CA GLY A 308 -23.45 -13.24 -3.71
C GLY A 308 -22.88 -14.02 -4.89
N SER A 309 -22.37 -13.29 -5.89
CA SER A 309 -21.16 -13.73 -6.60
C SER A 309 -20.06 -13.90 -5.56
N ALA A 310 -19.24 -14.95 -5.70
CA ALA A 310 -18.07 -15.15 -4.83
C ALA A 310 -17.26 -13.85 -4.76
N GLU A 311 -17.17 -13.24 -3.57
CA GLU A 311 -16.36 -12.04 -3.35
C GLU A 311 -14.88 -12.36 -3.61
N ASP A 312 -14.18 -11.40 -4.20
CA ASP A 312 -12.73 -11.41 -4.39
C ASP A 312 -12.05 -11.75 -3.06
N ARG A 313 -11.43 -12.94 -3.00
CA ARG A 313 -10.63 -13.33 -1.84
C ARG A 313 -9.46 -12.34 -1.74
N PRO A 314 -9.16 -11.82 -0.54
CA PRO A 314 -8.01 -10.94 -0.36
C PRO A 314 -6.74 -11.63 -0.88
N SER A 315 -6.05 -10.98 -1.82
CA SER A 315 -4.85 -11.51 -2.50
C SER A 315 -3.62 -11.57 -1.58
N GLY A 316 -3.71 -11.01 -0.37
CA GLY A 316 -2.58 -10.71 0.50
C GLY A 316 -1.70 -9.55 0.04
N GLY A 317 -2.10 -8.87 -1.04
CA GLY A 317 -1.46 -7.65 -1.53
C GLY A 317 -1.67 -6.46 -0.59
N VAL A 318 -0.88 -5.41 -0.80
CA VAL A 318 -0.85 -4.20 0.03
C VAL A 318 -2.21 -3.50 0.10
N ASP A 319 -2.85 -3.32 -1.06
CA ASP A 319 -4.07 -2.52 -1.19
C ASP A 319 -5.26 -3.20 -0.50
N GLU A 320 -5.41 -4.52 -0.69
CA GLU A 320 -6.66 -5.21 -0.31
C GLU A 320 -6.59 -6.03 0.97
N SER A 321 -5.42 -6.10 1.61
CA SER A 321 -5.24 -6.93 2.80
C SER A 321 -6.14 -6.56 3.99
N PHE A 322 -6.64 -5.33 4.07
CA PHE A 322 -7.58 -4.94 5.13
C PHE A 322 -8.93 -5.67 5.02
N LYS A 323 -9.36 -6.06 3.81
CA LYS A 323 -10.60 -6.82 3.57
C LYS A 323 -10.58 -8.22 4.22
N ALA A 324 -9.40 -8.76 4.51
CA ALA A 324 -9.27 -10.04 5.23
C ALA A 324 -9.80 -9.97 6.67
N THR A 325 -9.91 -8.78 7.26
CA THR A 325 -10.45 -8.58 8.61
C THR A 325 -11.99 -8.56 8.66
N THR A 326 -12.67 -8.53 7.51
CA THR A 326 -14.13 -8.45 7.38
C THR A 326 -14.76 -9.72 6.80
N ALA A 327 -14.05 -10.86 6.83
CA ALA A 327 -14.54 -12.11 6.26
C ALA A 327 -15.70 -12.71 7.10
N GLY A 328 -16.89 -12.83 6.49
CA GLY A 328 -18.03 -13.54 7.07
C GLY A 328 -19.27 -13.40 6.20
N THR A 329 -20.04 -14.48 6.07
CA THR A 329 -21.25 -14.52 5.23
C THR A 329 -22.50 -14.38 6.09
N SER A 330 -23.27 -13.30 5.91
CA SER A 330 -24.66 -13.24 6.36
C SER A 330 -25.59 -13.33 5.15
N ALA A 331 -26.78 -13.90 5.33
CA ALA A 331 -27.81 -13.90 4.29
C ALA A 331 -28.32 -12.48 4.01
N VAL A 332 -28.27 -11.60 5.01
CA VAL A 332 -28.60 -10.18 4.88
C VAL A 332 -27.32 -9.43 4.49
N THR A 333 -27.39 -8.60 3.46
CA THR A 333 -26.28 -7.76 2.98
C THR A 333 -26.59 -6.26 3.08
N GLY A 334 -27.83 -5.92 3.41
CA GLY A 334 -28.26 -4.54 3.58
C GLY A 334 -29.69 -4.43 4.07
N VAL A 335 -30.18 -3.19 4.17
CA VAL A 335 -31.54 -2.86 4.58
C VAL A 335 -32.11 -1.75 3.71
N ARG A 336 -33.44 -1.72 3.56
CA ARG A 336 -34.16 -0.53 3.07
C ARG A 336 -34.75 0.23 4.25
N LEU A 337 -34.58 1.54 4.25
CA LEU A 337 -35.11 2.45 5.27
C LEU A 337 -36.46 3.03 4.83
N SER A 338 -37.27 3.54 5.77
CA SER A 338 -38.51 4.23 5.42
C SER A 338 -38.28 5.63 4.84
N ASP A 339 -37.12 6.22 5.16
CA ASP A 339 -36.73 7.56 4.77
C ASP A 339 -35.31 7.51 4.19
N ALA A 340 -35.07 8.30 3.14
CA ALA A 340 -33.73 8.48 2.58
C ALA A 340 -33.01 9.65 3.26
N PRO A 341 -31.72 9.53 3.59
CA PRO A 341 -30.92 10.67 4.06
C PRO A 341 -30.71 11.68 2.93
N SER A 342 -30.54 12.94 3.30
CA SER A 342 -30.05 13.98 2.40
C SER A 342 -28.59 14.28 2.71
N GLY A 343 -27.78 14.48 1.67
CA GLY A 343 -26.38 14.91 1.81
C GLY A 343 -25.38 13.77 1.64
N TRP A 344 -24.14 14.02 2.07
CA TRP A 344 -23.03 13.11 1.85
C TRP A 344 -22.93 12.09 3.00
N ALA A 345 -23.28 10.84 2.70
CA ALA A 345 -23.43 9.76 3.69
C ALA A 345 -22.19 8.86 3.85
N LEU A 346 -21.02 9.27 3.33
CA LEU A 346 -19.79 8.51 3.52
C LEU A 346 -19.48 8.36 5.01
N GLY A 347 -19.14 7.14 5.43
CA GLY A 347 -18.81 6.81 6.82
C GLY A 347 -19.97 6.90 7.80
N ALA A 348 -21.22 6.95 7.32
CA ALA A 348 -22.39 6.79 8.17
C ALA A 348 -22.44 5.37 8.78
N GLU A 349 -22.95 5.28 10.00
CA GLU A 349 -23.21 4.06 10.74
C GLU A 349 -24.71 3.91 10.98
N LEU A 350 -25.18 2.66 11.06
CA LEU A 350 -26.57 2.35 11.38
C LEU A 350 -26.67 1.83 12.81
N HIS A 351 -27.18 2.65 13.72
CA HIS A 351 -27.42 2.29 15.11
C HIS A 351 -28.82 1.70 15.26
N VAL A 352 -28.91 0.48 15.78
CA VAL A 352 -30.20 -0.19 16.02
C VAL A 352 -30.75 0.23 17.38
N LEU A 353 -31.95 0.83 17.39
CA LEU A 353 -32.55 1.42 18.59
C LEU A 353 -33.53 0.48 19.31
N THR A 354 -34.18 -0.41 18.57
CA THR A 354 -35.20 -1.33 19.09
C THR A 354 -35.01 -2.74 18.52
N GLY A 355 -35.75 -3.72 19.05
CA GLY A 355 -35.73 -5.09 18.55
C GLY A 355 -34.65 -5.95 19.21
N GLU A 356 -34.41 -7.13 18.65
CA GLU A 356 -33.43 -8.10 19.18
C GLU A 356 -31.99 -7.61 18.98
N ALA A 357 -31.74 -6.82 17.95
CA ALA A 357 -30.46 -6.21 17.64
C ALA A 357 -30.23 -4.84 18.34
N ALA A 358 -31.11 -4.41 19.26
CA ALA A 358 -31.00 -3.12 19.92
C ALA A 358 -29.63 -2.91 20.60
N GLY A 359 -29.01 -1.75 20.37
CA GLY A 359 -27.67 -1.39 20.83
C GLY A 359 -26.54 -1.76 19.85
N ALA A 360 -26.83 -2.52 18.78
CA ALA A 360 -25.85 -2.77 17.73
C ALA A 360 -25.56 -1.49 16.92
N THR A 361 -24.30 -1.34 16.51
CA THR A 361 -23.87 -0.34 15.53
C THR A 361 -23.29 -1.06 14.34
N LEU A 362 -23.84 -0.81 13.16
CA LEU A 362 -23.47 -1.49 11.93
C LEU A 362 -22.75 -0.53 10.99
N ARG A 363 -21.58 -0.95 10.51
CA ARG A 363 -20.78 -0.20 9.54
C ARG A 363 -21.34 -0.41 8.14
N LEU A 364 -21.31 0.66 7.34
CA LEU A 364 -21.97 0.70 6.04
C LEU A 364 -20.93 0.77 4.93
N SER A 365 -21.11 -0.08 3.91
CA SER A 365 -20.29 -0.06 2.70
C SER A 365 -20.83 0.94 1.66
N ALA A 366 -22.14 1.22 1.69
CA ALA A 366 -22.75 2.24 0.85
C ALA A 366 -24.12 2.69 1.38
N VAL A 367 -24.51 3.91 1.01
CA VAL A 367 -25.86 4.46 1.20
C VAL A 367 -26.30 5.08 -0.13
N ASP A 368 -27.35 4.53 -0.73
CA ASP A 368 -27.93 4.99 -2.00
C ASP A 368 -29.44 5.18 -1.84
N GLY A 369 -29.88 6.44 -1.77
CA GLY A 369 -31.27 6.76 -1.43
C GLY A 369 -31.69 6.12 -0.11
N ASP A 370 -32.78 5.36 -0.12
CA ASP A 370 -33.29 4.63 1.06
C ASP A 370 -32.59 3.29 1.30
N THR A 371 -31.63 2.91 0.47
CA THR A 371 -30.96 1.61 0.52
C THR A 371 -29.60 1.72 1.17
N VAL A 372 -29.38 0.91 2.20
CA VAL A 372 -28.15 0.87 2.98
C VAL A 372 -27.49 -0.51 2.82
N ARG A 373 -26.25 -0.53 2.34
CA ARG A 373 -25.41 -1.72 2.28
C ARG A 373 -24.51 -1.79 3.49
N ILE A 374 -24.41 -2.96 4.09
CA ILE A 374 -23.65 -3.19 5.33
C ILE A 374 -22.30 -3.81 4.95
N GLU A 375 -21.22 -3.43 5.64
CA GLU A 375 -19.91 -4.06 5.42
C GLU A 375 -19.97 -5.57 5.77
N PRO A 376 -19.34 -6.45 4.98
CA PRO A 376 -19.26 -7.89 5.26
C PRO A 376 -18.67 -8.22 6.64
N GLY A 377 -18.93 -9.44 7.12
CA GLY A 377 -18.37 -9.93 8.39
C GLY A 377 -19.06 -9.44 9.67
N GLN A 378 -20.13 -8.66 9.56
CA GLN A 378 -20.94 -8.23 10.71
C GLN A 378 -22.08 -9.20 11.00
N VAL A 379 -22.50 -9.28 12.27
CA VAL A 379 -23.57 -10.20 12.71
C VAL A 379 -24.93 -9.53 12.52
N LEU A 380 -25.76 -10.06 11.61
CA LEU A 380 -27.01 -9.43 11.16
C LEU A 380 -28.28 -10.26 11.46
N ASP A 381 -28.13 -11.46 12.01
CA ASP A 381 -29.23 -12.43 12.20
C ASP A 381 -30.34 -11.95 13.14
N ALA A 382 -30.08 -10.93 13.95
CA ALA A 382 -31.04 -10.33 14.87
C ALA A 382 -31.85 -9.16 14.27
N LEU A 383 -31.49 -8.68 13.07
CA LEU A 383 -32.20 -7.57 12.41
C LEU A 383 -33.58 -8.00 11.92
N ARG A 384 -34.58 -7.13 12.08
CA ARG A 384 -35.97 -7.37 11.65
C ARG A 384 -36.54 -6.17 10.92
N VAL A 385 -37.44 -6.43 9.97
CA VAL A 385 -38.34 -5.41 9.43
C VAL A 385 -39.14 -4.83 10.59
N GLY A 386 -39.17 -3.51 10.68
CA GLY A 386 -39.85 -2.78 11.73
C GLY A 386 -38.93 -2.25 12.84
N ASP A 387 -37.66 -2.66 12.90
CA ASP A 387 -36.71 -2.11 13.87
C ASP A 387 -36.47 -0.62 13.62
N GLU A 388 -36.52 0.19 14.68
CA GLU A 388 -36.14 1.61 14.65
C GLU A 388 -34.62 1.71 14.64
N VAL A 389 -34.12 2.58 13.77
CA VAL A 389 -32.69 2.77 13.54
C VAL A 389 -32.36 4.25 13.46
N LEU A 390 -31.12 4.59 13.81
CA LEU A 390 -30.53 5.90 13.59
C LEU A 390 -29.37 5.75 12.61
N LEU A 391 -29.49 6.38 11.44
CA LEU A 391 -28.37 6.56 10.53
C LEU A 391 -27.61 7.83 10.93
N ASP A 392 -26.35 7.69 11.35
CA ASP A 392 -25.54 8.77 11.93
C ASP A 392 -24.11 8.76 11.36
N ASN A 393 -23.58 9.92 10.96
CA ASN A 393 -22.17 10.05 10.55
C ASN A 393 -21.35 10.98 11.48
N SER A 394 -21.90 11.33 12.65
CA SER A 394 -21.32 12.31 13.58
C SER A 394 -19.90 11.96 14.01
N SER A 395 -19.67 10.68 14.33
CA SER A 395 -18.37 10.18 14.80
C SER A 395 -17.35 10.11 13.66
N PHE A 396 -17.79 9.74 12.46
CA PHE A 396 -16.95 9.77 11.27
C PHE A 396 -16.51 11.20 10.91
N LEU A 397 -17.42 12.16 10.91
CA LEU A 397 -17.10 13.58 10.67
C LEU A 397 -16.09 14.12 11.67
N ALA A 398 -16.18 13.72 12.95
CA ALA A 398 -15.17 14.04 13.95
C ALA A 398 -13.81 13.43 13.58
N ALA A 399 -13.80 12.14 13.21
CA ALA A 399 -12.58 11.39 12.88
C ALA A 399 -11.80 11.98 11.70
N GLN A 400 -12.45 12.68 10.76
CA GLN A 400 -11.79 13.38 9.65
C GLN A 400 -10.77 14.43 10.11
N THR A 401 -10.91 14.98 11.31
CA THR A 401 -9.99 16.01 11.83
C THR A 401 -9.08 15.50 12.96
N TYR A 402 -9.07 14.18 13.21
CA TYR A 402 -8.34 13.60 14.34
C TYR A 402 -6.84 13.94 14.33
N HIS A 403 -6.23 14.05 13.15
CA HIS A 403 -4.81 14.39 12.99
C HIS A 403 -4.43 15.75 13.60
N ARG A 404 -5.36 16.71 13.69
CA ARG A 404 -5.16 18.01 14.35
C ARG A 404 -5.05 17.89 15.87
N HIS A 405 -5.51 16.78 16.43
CA HIS A 405 -5.57 16.48 17.87
C HIS A 405 -4.56 15.41 18.29
N GLN A 406 -3.61 15.12 17.40
CA GLN A 406 -2.59 14.09 17.52
C GLN A 406 -1.20 14.68 17.26
N VAL A 407 -0.95 15.92 17.68
CA VAL A 407 0.31 16.63 17.39
C VAL A 407 1.46 16.00 18.18
N PRO A 408 2.45 15.34 17.52
CA PRO A 408 3.56 14.68 18.18
C PRO A 408 4.56 15.71 18.71
N ALA A 409 5.26 15.43 19.82
CA ALA A 409 6.14 16.40 20.49
C ALA A 409 7.22 17.01 19.57
N ASP A 410 7.93 16.16 18.82
CA ASP A 410 9.00 16.54 17.89
C ASP A 410 9.14 15.49 16.76
N GLY A 411 10.06 15.73 15.82
CA GLY A 411 10.46 14.74 14.80
C GLY A 411 9.55 14.60 13.57
N TYR A 412 8.49 15.41 13.48
CA TYR A 412 7.52 15.37 12.37
C TYR A 412 7.19 16.77 11.84
N PRO A 413 8.04 17.36 10.98
CA PRO A 413 7.90 18.75 10.52
C PRO A 413 6.55 19.06 9.84
N VAL A 414 5.92 18.07 9.19
CA VAL A 414 4.60 18.26 8.56
C VAL A 414 3.49 18.57 9.57
N TRP A 415 3.67 18.27 10.85
CA TRP A 415 2.73 18.64 11.92
C TRP A 415 2.94 20.05 12.46
N ASP A 416 4.05 20.72 12.15
CA ASP A 416 4.32 22.07 12.65
C ASP A 416 3.26 23.09 12.18
N GLN A 417 2.55 22.78 11.09
CA GLN A 417 1.40 23.54 10.64
C GLN A 417 0.24 23.63 11.66
N PHE A 418 0.17 22.70 12.61
CA PHE A 418 -0.85 22.66 13.67
C PHE A 418 -0.37 23.27 14.98
N ARG A 419 0.75 24.01 14.95
CA ARG A 419 1.33 24.71 16.11
C ARG A 419 1.25 26.22 15.93
N HIS A 420 1.16 26.94 17.03
CA HIS A 420 1.42 28.37 17.10
C HIS A 420 2.93 28.65 17.01
N GLU A 421 3.31 29.92 16.83
CA GLU A 421 4.73 30.34 16.78
C GLU A 421 5.51 29.98 18.06
N ASP A 422 4.85 29.85 19.20
CA ASP A 422 5.45 29.43 20.48
C ASP A 422 5.57 27.90 20.63
N GLY A 423 5.18 27.14 19.60
CA GLY A 423 5.21 25.68 19.56
C GLY A 423 4.00 25.00 20.21
N THR A 424 3.07 25.73 20.81
CA THR A 424 1.87 25.14 21.41
C THR A 424 0.87 24.68 20.33
N PRO A 425 0.15 23.56 20.51
CA PRO A 425 -0.85 23.10 19.54
C PRO A 425 -2.00 24.10 19.38
N GLN A 426 -2.46 24.31 18.14
CA GLN A 426 -3.56 25.24 17.83
C GLN A 426 -4.93 24.73 18.27
N ALA A 427 -5.15 23.41 18.20
CA ALA A 427 -6.39 22.75 18.56
C ALA A 427 -6.26 21.98 19.88
N PRO A 428 -7.38 21.71 20.60
CA PRO A 428 -7.35 20.84 21.78
C PRO A 428 -6.71 19.48 21.47
N GLN A 429 -5.84 18.95 22.32
CA GLN A 429 -5.15 17.68 22.09
C GLN A 429 -5.79 16.52 22.86
N ARG A 430 -5.72 15.31 22.30
CA ARG A 430 -6.15 14.09 23.01
C ARG A 430 -5.07 13.62 23.98
N GLN A 431 -5.48 12.85 25.00
CA GLN A 431 -4.57 12.40 26.05
C GLN A 431 -3.49 11.43 25.55
N MET A 432 -3.78 10.69 24.48
CA MET A 432 -2.90 9.69 23.89
C MET A 432 -2.72 9.92 22.40
N LEU A 433 -1.51 9.66 21.91
CA LEU A 433 -1.22 9.56 20.49
C LEU A 433 -1.50 8.12 20.06
N LEU A 434 -2.47 7.93 19.17
CA LEU A 434 -2.83 6.60 18.67
C LEU A 434 -1.83 6.06 17.65
N GLY A 435 -1.13 6.94 16.94
CA GLY A 435 -0.15 6.55 15.92
C GLY A 435 0.87 5.53 16.41
N PRO A 436 1.66 5.85 17.45
CA PRO A 436 2.66 4.94 17.98
C PRO A 436 2.09 3.61 18.46
N LEU A 437 0.84 3.60 18.95
CA LEU A 437 0.17 2.37 19.38
C LEU A 437 -0.19 1.48 18.19
N PHE A 438 -0.72 2.05 17.11
CA PHE A 438 -1.02 1.30 15.89
C PHE A 438 0.25 0.82 15.18
N ALA A 439 1.29 1.65 15.13
CA ALA A 439 2.58 1.25 14.61
C ALA A 439 3.17 0.08 15.41
N SER A 440 3.15 0.17 16.74
CA SER A 440 3.62 -0.92 17.62
C SER A 440 2.76 -2.18 17.53
N ALA A 441 1.46 -2.08 17.26
CA ALA A 441 0.61 -3.24 17.06
C ALA A 441 0.95 -3.98 15.75
N ALA A 442 1.39 -3.27 14.71
CA ALA A 442 1.80 -3.87 13.44
C ALA A 442 3.26 -4.37 13.46
N ALA A 443 4.20 -3.53 13.92
CA ALA A 443 5.64 -3.82 13.93
C ALA A 443 6.10 -4.57 15.20
N GLY A 444 5.25 -4.72 16.21
CA GLY A 444 5.60 -5.28 17.52
C GLY A 444 6.31 -4.27 18.44
N THR A 445 6.83 -3.18 17.88
CA THR A 445 7.46 -2.05 18.58
C THR A 445 7.29 -0.76 17.77
N VAL A 446 7.52 0.40 18.39
CA VAL A 446 7.64 1.66 17.64
C VAL A 446 8.98 1.67 16.92
N GLN A 447 8.99 2.02 15.62
CA GLN A 447 10.21 2.01 14.81
C GLN A 447 11.29 2.95 15.37
N THR A 448 12.53 2.49 15.35
CA THR A 448 13.68 3.18 15.95
C THR A 448 14.84 3.42 14.97
N GLY A 449 14.84 2.75 13.82
CA GLY A 449 15.94 2.77 12.85
C GLY A 449 17.10 1.84 13.20
N HIS A 450 17.04 1.09 14.30
CA HIS A 450 18.07 0.12 14.73
C HIS A 450 18.04 -1.17 13.90
N ILE A 451 18.25 -1.06 12.59
CA ILE A 451 18.14 -2.19 11.67
C ILE A 451 19.20 -3.27 11.92
N SER A 452 18.81 -4.53 11.72
CA SER A 452 19.73 -5.65 11.46
C SER A 452 19.90 -5.84 9.94
N GLY A 453 21.05 -6.38 9.51
CA GLY A 453 21.32 -6.65 8.10
C GLY A 453 21.39 -5.41 7.20
N LYS A 454 21.21 -5.61 5.89
CA LYS A 454 21.13 -4.53 4.89
C LYS A 454 19.69 -4.29 4.47
N MET A 455 19.35 -3.08 4.05
CA MET A 455 17.97 -2.69 3.74
C MET A 455 17.88 -1.83 2.48
N ILE A 456 16.89 -2.11 1.63
CA ILE A 456 16.48 -1.23 0.54
C ILE A 456 15.00 -0.90 0.76
N VAL A 457 14.67 0.36 1.01
CA VAL A 457 13.28 0.83 1.13
C VAL A 457 12.79 1.29 -0.23
N VAL A 458 11.61 0.83 -0.64
CA VAL A 458 10.96 1.27 -1.90
C VAL A 458 9.69 2.04 -1.57
N ALA A 459 9.59 3.29 -2.02
CA ALA A 459 8.41 4.13 -1.82
C ALA A 459 7.85 4.61 -3.18
N SER A 460 6.56 4.92 -3.21
CA SER A 460 5.84 5.32 -4.43
C SER A 460 5.45 6.80 -4.33
N LEU A 461 5.73 7.62 -5.35
CA LEU A 461 5.50 9.08 -5.28
C LEU A 461 4.04 9.49 -5.40
N LEU A 462 3.15 8.64 -5.93
CA LEU A 462 1.70 8.90 -5.98
C LEU A 462 0.92 8.16 -4.88
N ASP A 463 1.62 7.60 -3.90
CA ASP A 463 1.00 6.88 -2.80
C ASP A 463 0.09 7.78 -1.95
N ARG A 464 -1.19 7.43 -1.97
CA ARG A 464 -2.30 8.16 -1.33
C ARG A 464 -2.71 7.56 0.02
N GLU A 465 -2.08 6.47 0.46
CA GLU A 465 -2.33 5.78 1.73
C GLU A 465 -1.08 5.83 2.65
N ALA A 466 0.12 5.81 2.07
CA ALA A 466 1.40 5.96 2.74
C ALA A 466 2.22 7.10 2.10
N PHE A 467 2.00 8.32 2.60
CA PHE A 467 2.61 9.53 2.04
C PHE A 467 4.15 9.42 1.92
N PRO A 468 4.76 9.83 0.79
CA PRO A 468 6.12 9.43 0.44
C PRO A 468 7.23 9.90 1.40
N TRP A 469 7.04 11.03 2.10
CA TRP A 469 8.04 11.58 3.03
C TRP A 469 8.29 10.67 4.25
N GLN A 470 7.38 9.73 4.52
CA GLN A 470 7.51 8.83 5.66
C GLN A 470 8.67 7.85 5.51
N ALA A 471 9.06 7.53 4.27
CA ALA A 471 10.26 6.74 4.00
C ALA A 471 11.54 7.54 4.29
N ASP A 472 11.54 8.85 4.03
CA ASP A 472 12.63 9.76 4.43
C ASP A 472 12.71 9.92 5.95
N TRP A 473 11.56 10.02 6.64
CA TRP A 473 11.53 10.01 8.10
C TRP A 473 12.22 8.75 8.66
N TYR A 474 11.95 7.58 8.09
CA TYR A 474 12.58 6.34 8.54
C TYR A 474 14.07 6.29 8.19
N ARG A 475 14.47 6.77 7.01
CA ARG A 475 15.90 6.96 6.66
C ARG A 475 16.60 7.84 7.68
N THR A 476 15.95 8.89 8.18
CA THR A 476 16.51 9.76 9.23
C THR A 476 16.76 8.99 10.53
N GLN A 477 15.84 8.09 10.93
CA GLN A 477 16.04 7.22 12.11
C GLN A 477 17.24 6.27 11.91
N VAL A 478 17.32 5.62 10.74
CA VAL A 478 18.44 4.72 10.41
C VAL A 478 19.76 5.49 10.36
N SER A 479 19.76 6.70 9.81
CA SER A 479 20.94 7.56 9.75
C SER A 479 21.41 7.99 11.14
N ALA A 480 20.48 8.28 12.06
CA ALA A 480 20.81 8.59 13.45
C ALA A 480 21.50 7.41 14.16
N PHE A 481 21.15 6.17 13.79
CA PHE A 481 21.79 4.98 14.33
C PHE A 481 23.16 4.66 13.67
N LEU A 482 23.22 4.67 12.33
CA LEU A 482 24.40 4.24 11.58
C LEU A 482 25.44 5.34 11.35
N GLY A 483 25.07 6.62 11.49
CA GLY A 483 25.94 7.75 11.18
C GLY A 483 26.45 7.72 9.74
N ASP A 484 27.74 8.04 9.56
CA ASP A 484 28.38 8.16 8.23
C ASP A 484 28.42 6.84 7.44
N THR A 485 28.14 5.70 8.06
CA THR A 485 28.10 4.39 7.38
C THR A 485 26.70 3.98 6.93
N VAL A 486 25.72 4.89 6.93
CA VAL A 486 24.35 4.59 6.52
C VAL A 486 24.29 4.00 5.11
N ASP A 487 25.09 4.53 4.18
CA ASP A 487 25.14 4.06 2.80
C ASP A 487 25.86 2.70 2.64
N ASP A 488 26.43 2.12 3.70
CA ASP A 488 26.95 0.74 3.67
C ASP A 488 25.86 -0.31 3.94
N ARG A 489 24.69 0.11 4.42
CA ARG A 489 23.61 -0.78 4.87
C ARG A 489 22.21 -0.37 4.47
N PHE A 490 21.98 0.84 3.98
CA PHE A 490 20.65 1.35 3.67
C PHE A 490 20.59 2.00 2.29
N ARG A 491 19.50 1.76 1.56
CA ARG A 491 19.10 2.50 0.36
C ARG A 491 17.63 2.91 0.46
N LEU A 492 17.27 4.05 -0.12
CA LEU A 492 15.91 4.50 -0.33
C LEU A 492 15.69 4.82 -1.82
N TRP A 493 14.75 4.12 -2.42
CA TRP A 493 14.33 4.32 -3.80
C TRP A 493 12.90 4.84 -3.86
N TYR A 494 12.69 5.88 -4.66
CA TYR A 494 11.36 6.39 -4.99
C TYR A 494 10.98 5.97 -6.42
N THR A 495 9.75 5.46 -6.56
CA THR A 495 9.15 5.09 -7.84
C THR A 495 8.10 6.14 -8.20
N ASP A 496 8.33 6.87 -9.29
CA ASP A 496 7.36 7.82 -9.82
C ASP A 496 6.19 7.10 -10.51
N ASN A 497 5.06 7.78 -10.60
CA ASN A 497 3.85 7.28 -11.26
C ASN A 497 3.33 5.95 -10.68
N ALA A 498 3.60 5.64 -9.41
CA ALA A 498 3.16 4.42 -8.74
C ALA A 498 2.20 4.73 -7.58
N LEU A 499 1.15 3.92 -7.43
CA LEU A 499 0.18 3.98 -6.32
C LEU A 499 0.60 3.05 -5.15
N HIS A 500 -0.32 2.81 -4.21
CA HIS A 500 -0.08 2.03 -3.00
C HIS A 500 0.01 0.51 -3.26
N GLY A 501 -0.89 -0.05 -4.06
CA GLY A 501 -1.00 -1.51 -4.30
C GLY A 501 0.17 -2.15 -5.05
N ASP A 502 0.52 -3.38 -4.69
CA ASP A 502 1.60 -4.20 -5.27
C ASP A 502 1.09 -5.23 -6.30
N GLU A 503 0.11 -4.83 -7.10
CA GLU A 503 -0.47 -5.68 -8.15
C GLU A 503 0.06 -5.31 -9.53
N SER A 504 0.37 -6.32 -10.34
CA SER A 504 0.85 -6.16 -11.73
C SER A 504 -0.28 -6.20 -12.77
N GLY A 505 -1.53 -6.26 -12.32
CA GLY A 505 -2.72 -6.24 -13.19
C GLY A 505 -2.93 -4.90 -13.92
N ILE A 506 -4.07 -4.79 -14.61
CA ILE A 506 -4.50 -3.53 -15.22
C ILE A 506 -4.56 -2.47 -14.12
N GLN A 507 -3.83 -1.38 -14.33
CA GLN A 507 -3.79 -0.29 -13.39
C GLN A 507 -5.13 0.47 -13.40
N GLU A 508 -5.54 0.99 -12.25
CA GLU A 508 -6.75 1.82 -12.11
C GLU A 508 -6.82 2.93 -13.17
N HIS A 509 -5.67 3.55 -13.45
CA HIS A 509 -5.50 4.59 -14.47
C HIS A 509 -4.26 4.30 -15.33
N GLU A 510 -4.39 3.42 -16.33
CA GLU A 510 -3.28 2.93 -17.17
C GLU A 510 -2.35 4.00 -17.78
N THR A 511 -2.89 5.18 -18.06
CA THR A 511 -2.11 6.30 -18.63
C THR A 511 -1.42 7.17 -17.60
N HIS A 512 -1.76 7.03 -16.31
CA HIS A 512 -1.19 7.81 -15.21
C HIS A 512 -0.23 6.99 -14.35
N THR A 513 -0.45 5.67 -14.25
CA THR A 513 0.20 4.85 -13.23
C THR A 513 0.88 3.60 -13.78
N ILE A 514 1.90 3.14 -13.08
CA ILE A 514 2.62 1.89 -13.32
C ILE A 514 2.64 1.05 -12.04
N THR A 515 2.79 -0.26 -12.21
CA THR A 515 3.12 -1.16 -11.09
C THR A 515 4.58 -1.00 -10.69
N TYR A 516 4.85 -0.91 -9.40
CA TYR A 516 6.21 -0.85 -8.85
C TYR A 516 6.78 -2.25 -8.51
N VAL A 517 6.05 -3.33 -8.75
CA VAL A 517 6.50 -4.71 -8.47
C VAL A 517 7.86 -5.03 -9.12
N PRO A 518 8.15 -4.66 -10.38
CA PRO A 518 9.47 -4.90 -10.94
C PRO A 518 10.60 -4.13 -10.24
N VAL A 519 10.31 -2.98 -9.61
CA VAL A 519 11.27 -2.27 -8.75
C VAL A 519 11.54 -3.07 -7.48
N LEU A 520 10.51 -3.70 -6.88
CA LEU A 520 10.70 -4.60 -5.73
C LEU A 520 11.55 -5.82 -6.10
N GLN A 521 11.29 -6.43 -7.25
CA GLN A 521 12.05 -7.58 -7.75
C GLN A 521 13.53 -7.20 -7.98
N ALA A 522 13.79 -6.02 -8.55
CA ALA A 522 15.14 -5.46 -8.67
C ALA A 522 15.78 -5.20 -7.29
N ALA A 523 15.03 -4.65 -6.33
CA ALA A 523 15.53 -4.40 -4.97
C ALA A 523 15.94 -5.71 -4.28
N LEU A 524 15.12 -6.76 -4.37
CA LEU A 524 15.42 -8.07 -3.77
C LEU A 524 16.67 -8.72 -4.39
N ARG A 525 16.83 -8.65 -5.70
CA ARG A 525 18.02 -9.18 -6.40
C ARG A 525 19.28 -8.38 -6.12
N GLN A 526 19.20 -7.05 -6.08
CA GLN A 526 20.36 -6.22 -5.76
C GLN A 526 20.74 -6.31 -4.28
N LEU A 527 19.76 -6.40 -3.39
CA LEU A 527 20.00 -6.65 -1.97
C LEU A 527 20.69 -8.01 -1.76
N SER A 528 20.25 -9.06 -2.45
CA SER A 528 20.89 -10.37 -2.32
C SER A 528 22.33 -10.35 -2.83
N ALA A 529 22.59 -9.73 -3.98
CA ALA A 529 23.95 -9.53 -4.48
C ALA A 529 24.82 -8.71 -3.50
N TRP A 530 24.23 -7.70 -2.86
CA TRP A 530 24.94 -6.86 -1.88
C TRP A 530 25.30 -7.59 -0.60
N VAL A 531 24.40 -8.44 -0.12
CA VAL A 531 24.62 -9.26 1.09
C VAL A 531 25.59 -10.40 0.79
N GLU A 532 25.40 -11.13 -0.30
CA GLU A 532 26.12 -12.38 -0.59
C GLU A 532 27.50 -12.14 -1.21
N GLN A 533 27.63 -11.11 -2.04
CA GLN A 533 28.78 -10.90 -2.92
C GLN A 533 29.44 -9.54 -2.71
N GLY A 534 28.83 -8.65 -1.91
CA GLY A 534 29.33 -7.28 -1.70
C GLY A 534 29.14 -6.36 -2.90
N ILE A 535 28.30 -6.73 -3.88
CA ILE A 535 27.99 -5.90 -5.04
C ILE A 535 26.98 -4.83 -4.62
N GLU A 536 27.36 -3.56 -4.66
CA GLU A 536 26.48 -2.49 -4.23
C GLU A 536 25.22 -2.38 -5.11
N PRO A 537 24.05 -2.11 -4.50
CA PRO A 537 22.82 -1.82 -5.22
C PRO A 537 22.91 -0.40 -5.83
N ALA A 538 21.97 -0.07 -6.72
CA ALA A 538 21.79 1.27 -7.23
C ALA A 538 21.68 2.30 -6.09
N ASP A 539 22.22 3.49 -6.33
CA ASP A 539 22.25 4.56 -5.34
C ASP A 539 20.85 4.97 -4.87
N ASN A 540 20.81 5.66 -3.73
CA ASN A 540 19.59 6.33 -3.27
C ASN A 540 18.99 7.18 -4.38
N THR A 541 17.66 7.24 -4.47
CA THR A 541 17.03 8.27 -5.29
C THR A 541 17.42 9.64 -4.74
N ALA A 542 17.80 10.58 -5.60
CA ALA A 542 18.03 11.97 -5.25
C ALA A 542 16.69 12.70 -5.17
N TYR A 543 16.40 13.31 -4.01
CA TYR A 543 15.15 14.02 -3.76
C TYR A 543 15.33 15.21 -2.82
N GLU A 544 14.32 16.08 -2.83
CA GLU A 544 14.12 17.15 -1.85
C GLU A 544 12.78 16.97 -1.14
N ILE A 545 12.73 17.26 0.16
CA ILE A 545 11.47 17.39 0.90
C ILE A 545 11.10 18.86 0.95
N LEU A 546 9.98 19.23 0.34
CA LEU A 546 9.43 20.59 0.38
C LEU A 546 7.98 20.53 0.83
N ASP A 547 7.67 21.14 1.98
CA ASP A 547 6.31 21.19 2.53
C ASP A 547 5.60 19.82 2.54
N GLY A 548 6.30 18.78 3.02
CA GLY A 548 5.78 17.42 3.10
C GLY A 548 5.74 16.65 1.77
N GLN A 549 6.09 17.28 0.65
CA GLN A 549 6.18 16.63 -0.67
C GLN A 549 7.60 16.12 -0.92
N VAL A 550 7.71 14.94 -1.52
CA VAL A 550 8.98 14.39 -2.04
C VAL A 550 9.12 14.79 -3.51
N LEU A 551 10.12 15.60 -3.82
CA LEU A 551 10.40 16.06 -5.17
C LEU A 551 11.56 15.28 -5.77
N VAL A 552 11.32 14.60 -6.89
CA VAL A 552 12.31 13.86 -7.66
C VAL A 552 12.37 14.46 -9.06
N SER A 553 13.57 14.54 -9.65
CA SER A 553 13.74 15.03 -11.02
C SER A 553 13.00 14.13 -12.02
N ASP A 554 12.20 14.74 -12.90
CA ASP A 554 11.46 14.06 -13.96
C ASP A 554 12.33 13.71 -15.19
N THR A 555 13.49 14.36 -15.31
CA THR A 555 14.31 14.38 -16.53
C THR A 555 15.75 13.97 -16.32
N ASP A 556 16.27 13.97 -15.08
CA ASP A 556 17.66 13.58 -14.80
C ASP A 556 17.81 12.06 -14.69
N PRO A 557 18.48 11.37 -15.65
CA PRO A 557 18.71 9.94 -15.56
C PRO A 557 19.68 9.54 -14.44
N ASN A 558 20.40 10.50 -13.84
CA ASN A 558 21.31 10.27 -12.71
C ASN A 558 20.62 10.43 -11.35
N ARG A 559 19.29 10.54 -11.31
CA ARG A 559 18.50 10.68 -10.07
C ARG A 559 18.54 9.47 -9.12
N GLY A 560 19.37 8.46 -9.38
CA GLY A 560 19.48 7.24 -8.57
C GLY A 560 18.27 6.30 -8.69
N GLY A 561 18.26 5.24 -7.88
CA GLY A 561 17.29 4.15 -8.02
C GLY A 561 17.39 3.42 -9.36
N VAL A 562 16.34 2.66 -9.70
CA VAL A 562 16.32 1.80 -10.91
C VAL A 562 15.28 2.22 -11.97
N GLN A 563 14.43 3.20 -11.65
CA GLN A 563 13.33 3.59 -12.53
C GLN A 563 13.83 4.46 -13.71
N PRO A 564 13.51 4.13 -14.96
CA PRO A 564 13.87 4.97 -16.10
C PRO A 564 13.18 6.34 -16.05
N VAL A 565 13.77 7.34 -16.69
CA VAL A 565 13.14 8.63 -16.97
C VAL A 565 12.50 8.60 -18.35
N VAL A 566 11.33 9.22 -18.49
CA VAL A 566 10.62 9.33 -19.76
C VAL A 566 9.96 10.70 -19.88
N THR A 567 10.05 11.30 -21.06
CA THR A 567 9.32 12.50 -21.42
C THR A 567 8.48 12.24 -22.66
N VAL A 568 7.31 12.87 -22.72
CA VAL A 568 6.45 12.91 -23.91
C VAL A 568 6.20 14.36 -24.23
N THR A 569 6.38 14.74 -25.49
CA THR A 569 6.06 16.09 -25.97
C THR A 569 5.14 16.03 -27.17
N ALA A 570 4.22 16.99 -27.23
CA ALA A 570 3.38 17.32 -28.37
C ALA A 570 3.88 18.62 -28.99
N ASN A 571 4.25 18.60 -30.28
CA ASN A 571 4.85 19.74 -30.98
C ASN A 571 6.04 20.38 -30.22
N GLY A 572 6.83 19.56 -29.53
CA GLY A 572 8.03 19.99 -28.79
C GLY A 572 7.80 20.51 -27.37
N SER A 573 6.58 20.46 -26.84
CA SER A 573 6.23 20.89 -25.48
C SER A 573 5.37 19.85 -24.76
N ALA A 574 5.26 19.92 -23.43
CA ALA A 574 4.31 19.11 -22.65
C ALA A 574 2.84 19.47 -22.95
N HIS A 575 2.59 20.63 -23.58
CA HIS A 575 1.27 21.07 -24.04
C HIS A 575 1.35 21.69 -25.43
N ALA A 576 0.46 21.26 -26.32
CA ALA A 576 0.23 21.87 -27.63
C ALA A 576 -1.24 22.31 -27.80
N THR A 577 -1.46 23.42 -28.51
CA THR A 577 -2.78 23.81 -29.01
C THR A 577 -2.77 23.71 -30.53
N VAL A 578 -3.74 23.01 -31.10
CA VAL A 578 -3.84 22.73 -32.55
C VAL A 578 -5.28 22.87 -33.03
N ARG A 579 -5.47 23.02 -34.34
CA ARG A 579 -6.81 22.98 -34.95
C ARG A 579 -7.32 21.55 -35.17
N PRO A 580 -8.64 21.36 -35.29
CA PRO A 580 -9.19 20.08 -35.72
C PRO A 580 -8.53 19.56 -37.01
N GLY A 581 -8.04 18.32 -36.97
CA GLY A 581 -7.36 17.65 -38.09
C GLY A 581 -5.90 18.09 -38.32
N GLU A 582 -5.37 19.05 -37.56
CA GLU A 582 -3.96 19.44 -37.63
C GLU A 582 -3.06 18.34 -37.03
N PRO A 583 -2.00 17.91 -37.74
CA PRO A 583 -1.07 16.91 -37.22
C PRO A 583 -0.32 17.38 -35.97
N VAL A 584 -0.33 16.55 -34.94
CA VAL A 584 0.49 16.70 -33.73
C VAL A 584 1.70 15.79 -33.86
N GLN A 585 2.90 16.36 -33.80
CA GLN A 585 4.14 15.61 -33.71
C GLN A 585 4.39 15.19 -32.27
N VAL A 586 4.50 13.89 -32.04
CA VAL A 586 4.71 13.29 -30.74
C VAL A 586 6.14 12.78 -30.66
N ARG A 587 6.89 13.23 -29.67
CA ARG A 587 8.25 12.76 -29.40
C ARG A 587 8.34 12.19 -28.00
N ILE A 588 8.79 10.95 -27.91
CA ILE A 588 9.01 10.21 -26.69
C ILE A 588 10.52 10.06 -26.51
N GLU A 589 11.06 10.54 -25.41
CA GLU A 589 12.46 10.35 -25.04
C GLU A 589 12.53 9.58 -23.74
N ALA A 590 13.31 8.50 -23.74
CA ALA A 590 13.44 7.61 -22.60
C ALA A 590 14.90 7.32 -22.34
N THR A 591 15.30 7.34 -21.07
CA THR A 591 16.65 6.99 -20.65
C THR A 591 16.59 6.10 -19.42
N ALA A 592 17.27 4.95 -19.47
CA ALA A 592 17.43 4.09 -18.31
C ALA A 592 18.19 4.83 -17.21
N ALA A 593 17.87 4.58 -15.95
CA ALA A 593 18.63 5.15 -14.84
C ALA A 593 20.10 4.72 -14.95
N THR A 594 21.02 5.62 -14.60
CA THR A 594 22.46 5.41 -14.79
C THR A 594 22.94 4.11 -14.14
N GLY A 595 23.53 3.22 -14.95
CA GLY A 595 24.00 1.91 -14.49
C GLY A 595 22.91 0.88 -14.20
N ALA A 596 21.63 1.24 -14.35
CA ALA A 596 20.51 0.39 -14.00
C ALA A 596 20.03 -0.50 -15.15
N GLY A 597 20.36 -0.21 -16.43
CA GLY A 597 20.05 -1.11 -17.55
C GLY A 597 19.79 -0.42 -18.90
N MET A 598 18.89 -0.98 -19.71
CA MET A 598 18.57 -0.49 -21.07
C MET A 598 17.06 -0.40 -21.32
N ILE A 599 16.63 0.58 -22.11
CA ILE A 599 15.25 0.68 -22.60
C ILE A 599 15.02 -0.38 -23.68
N VAL A 600 13.98 -1.20 -23.52
CA VAL A 600 13.70 -2.35 -24.40
C VAL A 600 12.34 -2.30 -25.08
N GLN A 601 11.35 -1.62 -24.47
CA GLN A 601 9.98 -1.55 -25.03
C GLN A 601 9.30 -0.22 -24.75
N VAL A 602 8.34 0.11 -25.61
CA VAL A 602 7.46 1.29 -25.48
C VAL A 602 6.01 0.89 -25.77
N ALA A 603 5.07 1.38 -24.97
CA ALA A 603 3.63 1.33 -25.22
C ALA A 603 3.07 2.77 -25.23
N THR A 604 2.04 3.05 -26.01
CA THR A 604 1.53 4.43 -26.19
C THR A 604 0.02 4.51 -26.09
N ASP A 605 -0.49 5.68 -25.72
CA ASP A 605 -1.83 6.14 -26.02
C ASP A 605 -1.69 7.41 -26.87
N LEU A 606 -1.88 7.30 -28.19
CA LEU A 606 -1.78 8.45 -29.10
C LEU A 606 -3.14 9.08 -29.43
N THR A 607 -4.23 8.48 -28.96
CA THR A 607 -5.60 8.93 -29.23
C THR A 607 -6.24 9.60 -28.01
N GLY A 608 -5.60 9.51 -26.85
CA GLY A 608 -6.17 9.97 -25.58
C GLY A 608 -7.36 9.15 -25.14
N ALA A 609 -7.38 7.86 -25.46
CA ALA A 609 -8.44 6.94 -25.06
C ALA A 609 -8.39 6.57 -23.57
N GLY A 610 -7.26 6.84 -22.90
CA GLY A 610 -7.03 6.48 -21.50
C GLY A 610 -6.50 5.06 -21.32
N THR A 611 -6.19 4.34 -22.40
CA THR A 611 -5.67 2.97 -22.40
C THR A 611 -4.43 2.84 -23.27
N LEU A 612 -3.48 2.02 -22.86
CA LEU A 612 -2.23 1.81 -23.61
C LEU A 612 -2.42 0.75 -24.71
N THR A 613 -1.74 0.94 -25.84
CA THR A 613 -1.61 -0.11 -26.87
C THR A 613 -0.74 -1.27 -26.37
N ASP A 614 -0.78 -2.38 -27.09
CA ASP A 614 0.25 -3.42 -26.97
C ASP A 614 1.66 -2.79 -27.10
N PRO A 615 2.62 -3.19 -26.24
CA PRO A 615 3.98 -2.69 -26.31
C PRO A 615 4.67 -3.15 -27.60
N PHE A 616 5.54 -2.30 -28.14
CA PHE A 616 6.45 -2.65 -29.25
C PHE A 616 7.90 -2.58 -28.79
N ASP A 617 8.73 -3.46 -29.34
CA ASP A 617 10.15 -3.50 -29.05
C ASP A 617 10.88 -2.31 -29.68
N VAL A 618 11.90 -1.83 -28.97
CA VAL A 618 12.89 -0.88 -29.49
C VAL A 618 14.26 -1.55 -29.49
N GLN A 619 15.20 -1.03 -30.28
CA GLN A 619 16.57 -1.50 -30.19
C GLN A 619 17.09 -1.21 -28.77
N PRO A 620 17.54 -2.23 -28.00
CA PRO A 620 18.00 -2.02 -26.64
C PRO A 620 19.12 -0.98 -26.59
N ALA A 621 18.90 0.07 -25.80
CA ALA A 621 19.86 1.15 -25.62
C ALA A 621 19.61 1.85 -24.29
N VAL A 622 20.65 2.46 -23.73
CA VAL A 622 20.53 3.30 -22.52
C VAL A 622 19.55 4.45 -22.76
N SER A 623 19.54 5.02 -23.96
CA SER A 623 18.61 6.08 -24.34
C SER A 623 17.96 5.78 -25.68
N VAL A 624 16.64 5.99 -25.75
CA VAL A 624 15.83 5.77 -26.95
C VAL A 624 14.99 7.01 -27.22
N THR A 625 14.85 7.35 -28.50
CA THR A 625 13.90 8.37 -28.98
C THR A 625 12.93 7.71 -29.96
N VAL A 626 11.64 7.95 -29.76
CA VAL A 626 10.58 7.48 -30.66
C VAL A 626 9.76 8.67 -31.13
N GLU A 627 9.61 8.81 -32.44
CA GLU A 627 8.79 9.84 -33.06
C GLU A 627 7.53 9.21 -33.68
N ARG A 628 6.38 9.86 -33.45
CA ARG A 628 5.06 9.49 -33.93
C ARG A 628 4.29 10.75 -34.34
N SER A 629 3.20 10.57 -35.06
CA SER A 629 2.26 11.65 -35.36
C SER A 629 0.85 11.16 -35.07
N THR A 630 0.00 12.06 -34.58
CA THR A 630 -1.43 11.81 -34.37
C THR A 630 -2.25 13.03 -34.82
N THR A 631 -3.57 12.89 -34.91
CA THR A 631 -4.52 13.96 -35.26
C THR A 631 -5.78 13.82 -34.43
N PHE A 632 -6.42 14.94 -34.14
CA PHE A 632 -7.68 14.99 -33.40
C PHE A 632 -8.70 15.82 -34.17
N ASP A 633 -9.85 15.25 -34.47
CA ASP A 633 -10.85 15.87 -35.36
C ASP A 633 -11.92 16.67 -34.62
N GLN A 634 -11.99 16.55 -33.29
CA GLN A 634 -13.00 17.21 -32.46
C GLN A 634 -12.33 18.19 -31.49
N PRO A 635 -12.92 19.39 -31.27
CA PRO A 635 -12.48 20.28 -30.21
C PRO A 635 -12.54 19.59 -28.83
N GLY A 636 -11.54 19.83 -28.00
CA GLY A 636 -11.43 19.18 -26.70
C GLY A 636 -10.02 19.20 -26.12
N THR A 637 -9.87 18.59 -24.95
CA THR A 637 -8.57 18.34 -24.34
C THR A 637 -8.30 16.84 -24.37
N TYR A 638 -7.17 16.46 -24.95
CA TYR A 638 -6.70 15.09 -25.08
C TYR A 638 -5.38 14.95 -24.35
N PHE A 639 -5.13 13.76 -23.80
CA PHE A 639 -3.87 13.43 -23.15
C PHE A 639 -3.26 12.23 -23.84
N ILE A 640 -2.12 12.44 -24.50
CA ILE A 640 -1.34 11.34 -25.04
C ILE A 640 -0.37 10.83 -23.98
N ALA A 641 -0.07 9.53 -24.00
CA ALA A 641 0.80 8.88 -23.02
C ALA A 641 1.81 7.95 -23.68
N ALA A 642 2.94 7.73 -23.01
CA ALA A 642 3.88 6.66 -23.35
C ALA A 642 4.45 6.02 -22.09
N ARG A 643 4.31 4.70 -22.00
CA ARG A 643 4.96 3.86 -21.00
C ARG A 643 6.21 3.24 -21.60
N VAL A 644 7.30 3.26 -20.85
CA VAL A 644 8.57 2.67 -21.27
C VAL A 644 8.95 1.55 -20.31
N THR A 645 9.63 0.55 -20.84
CA THR A 645 10.18 -0.56 -20.07
C THR A 645 11.69 -0.53 -20.16
N ALA A 646 12.35 -0.44 -19.02
CA ALA A 646 13.77 -0.68 -18.86
C ALA A 646 14.01 -2.11 -18.37
N GLN A 647 14.90 -2.84 -19.01
CA GLN A 647 15.43 -4.09 -18.47
C GLN A 647 16.59 -3.78 -17.54
N THR A 648 16.52 -4.21 -16.28
CA THR A 648 17.58 -4.00 -15.30
C THR A 648 18.72 -4.98 -15.51
N GLY A 649 19.95 -4.51 -15.39
CA GLY A 649 21.16 -5.29 -15.71
C GLY A 649 21.66 -5.06 -17.14
N ASN A 650 22.79 -5.70 -17.48
CA ASN A 650 23.52 -5.46 -18.73
C ASN A 650 23.51 -6.66 -19.69
N ASP A 651 22.56 -7.59 -19.54
CA ASP A 651 22.43 -8.71 -20.47
C ASP A 651 21.39 -8.42 -21.57
N ASP A 652 21.61 -9.03 -22.74
CA ASP A 652 20.71 -8.97 -23.89
C ASP A 652 19.57 -10.01 -23.80
N THR A 653 19.48 -10.77 -22.70
CA THR A 653 18.48 -11.83 -22.53
C THR A 653 17.22 -11.26 -21.91
N VAL A 654 16.06 -11.57 -22.49
CA VAL A 654 14.79 -11.11 -21.93
C VAL A 654 14.55 -11.79 -20.59
N ASP A 655 14.61 -11.02 -19.51
CA ASP A 655 14.20 -11.45 -18.16
C ASP A 655 12.86 -10.80 -17.78
N PRO A 656 11.77 -11.56 -17.61
CA PRO A 656 10.47 -11.01 -17.23
C PRO A 656 10.47 -10.34 -15.85
N HIS A 657 11.41 -10.68 -14.97
CA HIS A 657 11.53 -10.17 -13.59
C HIS A 657 12.51 -9.01 -13.44
N ALA A 658 12.97 -8.44 -14.56
CA ALA A 658 13.91 -7.33 -14.61
C ALA A 658 13.30 -6.09 -15.30
N ARG A 659 11.97 -5.99 -15.44
CA ARG A 659 11.32 -5.03 -16.34
C ARG A 659 10.70 -3.86 -15.59
N VAL A 660 11.50 -2.83 -15.31
CA VAL A 660 11.06 -1.62 -14.59
C VAL A 660 10.38 -0.64 -15.53
N PHE A 661 9.26 -0.06 -15.08
CA PHE A 661 8.43 0.84 -15.88
C PHE A 661 8.52 2.30 -15.43
N ASN A 662 8.31 3.20 -16.39
CA ASN A 662 7.84 4.56 -16.11
C ASN A 662 6.88 5.00 -17.22
N ILE A 663 6.10 6.03 -16.95
CA ILE A 663 5.12 6.59 -17.88
C ILE A 663 5.19 8.12 -17.87
N ALA A 664 4.98 8.74 -19.03
CA ALA A 664 4.81 10.18 -19.13
C ALA A 664 3.69 10.51 -20.11
N ARG A 665 3.20 11.75 -20.02
CA ARG A 665 2.06 12.24 -20.80
C ARG A 665 2.35 13.61 -21.39
N ALA A 666 1.55 13.99 -22.38
CA ALA A 666 1.46 15.37 -22.87
C ALA A 666 0.00 15.75 -23.14
N ARG A 667 -0.32 17.04 -23.00
CA ARG A 667 -1.64 17.60 -23.26
C ARG A 667 -1.74 18.12 -24.70
N VAL A 668 -2.86 17.85 -25.35
CA VAL A 668 -3.23 18.44 -26.64
C VAL A 668 -4.59 19.11 -26.49
N THR A 669 -4.63 20.41 -26.69
CA THR A 669 -5.88 21.18 -26.77
C THR A 669 -6.24 21.40 -28.23
N VAL A 670 -7.42 20.96 -28.63
CA VAL A 670 -7.96 21.14 -29.97
C VAL A 670 -8.98 22.27 -29.92
N ALA A 671 -8.71 23.36 -30.63
CA ALA A 671 -9.55 24.55 -30.67
C ALA A 671 -9.54 25.18 -32.08
N ASP A 672 -10.62 25.85 -32.45
CA ASP A 672 -10.83 26.43 -33.80
C ASP A 672 -9.90 27.61 -34.15
#